data_AF-A0A7W0WFA4-F1
#
_entry.id   AF-A0A7W0WFA4-F1
#
_cell.length_a   1.000
_cell.length_b   1.000
_cell.length_c   1.000
_cell.angle_alpha   90.00
_cell.angle_beta   90.00
_cell.angle_gamma   90.00
#
_symmetry.space_group_name_H-M   'P 1'
#
loop_
_entity.id
_entity.type
_entity.pdbx_description
1 polymer ?
#
loop_
_entity_poly.entity_id
_entity_poly.type
_entity_poly.pdbx_seq_one_letter_code
_entity_poly.pdbx_strand_id
1 'polypeptide(L)'
;MTNTNTQGAEVLRGALALAAKGYKVFPCGLNKKPSVDGGFYAATTDPDQLRKWHAEGRFKGVGLATGAINDLCIVDADDDEALETLRAKYGREDVKSRRGGHFWHRHPKNGKVESGSIAEIVGSKCDIKADGGYVMVPPSAGKEWVAGIPDFDSLPVLPKELRKPKSEKHTGSPEFLSEEHFAAAADVLEENYPEPGVRHEAGLPLVGFLGRNGVDEDDALNLIMEARGRLPKPITAETERSIAGVVRSTYEKLRNGDKDVTGGPTLETFVPGLAGKLAEALGLDEQAPETEEDRRRAREKAANEAWEKCADLASRPNITADFATTLHTNGVAGESKQIRLLYLALVSRLLDKQVNVAVKGPSSGGKSYLIESVLKAFAESAYYDLSTMSEKALIYLDEDMRHRFLVIAEASGMQGDMQSYLIRTLLSEGRIRYQTAEATANGVKPRLLEMEGPTGLLVSTTATRLHPENETRLFSLLVTDTPDQTKAVFKALAEQKRKPASMEQWRALQTWLEAQRNEVVVPFAPALAELVPPIAVRLRRDFKAALQLVKTHAVLHQAERNRDEDGWIIAEYDDYRIVRELVEELIAEGVGAGVSDTVRETVHAVKALTADEDADDVDGEKVTTAKKVASHLKIDKSAASRRVKSAIDGGYLKDLREHKNRPQKLAIGDPLPEKQTMLPELETLEAKVEDLGCWVARQNAGIPPEGPNGGSGLQNGKCNPSQPNNPNEGHVDNSPTKHYQNGRKTPQKKPIGAAESAVFGETRVGSDRSATEQPSIKKGLKRRRRRATQPTVQPSVQPSNPESESDVDPLAERKARREGRILDALDAMYFNHEDRYHELPEGERKIIRAWVSDNAAPRNVTRPRDSYELKHVAEQFLGFYVSNASIKGALLEAGYEPAWSGPINMGFRVGPLPGSDWEDKPYGPRTLGPSLLYTPAYIPEYPASRARRQK
;
A
#
# COMPACT_ATOMS: atom_id res chain seq x y z
N MET A 1 30.05 44.96 36.05
CA MET A 1 29.45 43.62 35.84
C MET A 1 28.67 43.25 37.10
N THR A 2 27.45 43.76 37.28
CA THR A 2 26.78 43.74 38.60
C THR A 2 25.30 43.32 38.59
N ASN A 3 24.56 43.50 37.48
CA ASN A 3 23.11 43.21 37.47
C ASN A 3 22.76 41.71 37.29
N THR A 4 23.62 40.90 36.68
CA THR A 4 23.30 39.50 36.34
C THR A 4 23.21 38.56 37.53
N ASN A 5 23.97 38.82 38.60
CA ASN A 5 24.02 37.92 39.77
C ASN A 5 22.80 38.13 40.69
N THR A 6 22.36 39.39 40.85
CA THR A 6 21.18 39.76 41.64
C THR A 6 19.90 39.15 41.08
N GLN A 7 19.72 39.22 39.76
CA GLN A 7 18.52 38.72 39.08
C GLN A 7 18.39 37.18 39.18
N GLY A 8 19.50 36.44 39.13
CA GLY A 8 19.49 34.99 39.34
C GLY A 8 19.03 34.61 40.75
N ALA A 9 19.57 35.28 41.77
CA ALA A 9 19.21 35.05 43.17
C ALA A 9 17.75 35.39 43.48
N GLU A 10 17.18 36.40 42.82
CA GLU A 10 15.76 36.74 42.91
C GLU A 10 14.87 35.67 42.26
N VAL A 11 15.23 35.18 41.07
CA VAL A 11 14.51 34.10 40.38
C VAL A 11 14.53 32.79 41.19
N LEU A 12 15.66 32.42 41.81
CA LEU A 12 15.72 31.28 42.74
C LEU A 12 14.83 31.52 43.97
N ARG A 13 14.83 32.72 44.55
CA ARG A 13 13.97 33.04 45.71
C ARG A 13 12.48 32.89 45.37
N GLY A 14 12.06 33.32 44.18
CA GLY A 14 10.70 33.11 43.68
C GLY A 14 10.35 31.64 43.48
N ALA A 15 11.25 30.85 42.87
CA ALA A 15 11.05 29.40 42.71
C ALA A 15 10.93 28.68 44.05
N LEU A 16 11.79 29.00 45.03
CA LEU A 16 11.72 28.43 46.38
C LEU A 16 10.44 28.82 47.14
N ALA A 17 9.93 30.06 46.94
CA ALA A 17 8.69 30.50 47.57
C ALA A 17 7.44 29.82 46.98
N LEU A 18 7.45 29.49 45.68
CA LEU A 18 6.44 28.66 45.03
C LEU A 18 6.50 27.21 45.52
N ALA A 19 7.71 26.63 45.54
CA ALA A 19 7.95 25.27 46.02
C ALA A 19 7.52 25.06 47.48
N ALA A 20 7.78 26.04 48.35
CA ALA A 20 7.32 26.04 49.75
C ALA A 20 5.79 26.11 49.92
N LYS A 21 5.05 26.49 48.87
CA LYS A 21 3.58 26.44 48.78
C LYS A 21 3.07 25.21 48.00
N GLY A 22 3.92 24.22 47.76
CA GLY A 22 3.57 22.97 47.07
C GLY A 22 3.58 23.03 45.53
N TYR A 23 3.82 24.21 44.94
CA TYR A 23 3.84 24.36 43.48
C TYR A 23 5.16 23.83 42.88
N LYS A 24 5.08 22.79 42.07
CA LYS A 24 6.23 22.23 41.34
C LYS A 24 6.68 23.18 40.24
N VAL A 25 7.93 23.61 40.29
CA VAL A 25 8.52 24.61 39.38
C VAL A 25 9.81 24.08 38.73
N PHE A 26 10.19 24.70 37.62
CA PHE A 26 11.39 24.36 36.86
C PHE A 26 12.03 25.62 36.25
N PRO A 27 13.33 25.59 35.89
CA PRO A 27 13.99 26.73 35.27
C PRO A 27 13.62 26.88 33.79
N CYS A 28 13.41 28.13 33.38
CA CYS A 28 13.21 28.51 31.99
C CYS A 28 14.32 29.44 31.48
N GLY A 29 14.59 29.36 30.18
CA GLY A 29 15.42 30.30 29.43
C GLY A 29 14.70 31.59 29.03
N LEU A 30 15.46 32.57 28.51
CA LEU A 30 14.93 33.86 28.02
C LEU A 30 13.91 33.71 26.87
N ASN A 31 13.93 32.59 26.17
CA ASN A 31 12.99 32.21 25.12
C ASN A 31 11.67 31.58 25.65
N LYS A 32 11.40 31.64 26.96
CA LYS A 32 10.27 30.99 27.65
C LYS A 32 10.19 29.47 27.50
N LYS A 33 11.28 28.79 27.10
CA LYS A 33 11.36 27.31 27.06
C LYS A 33 12.06 26.77 28.30
N PRO A 34 11.77 25.53 28.74
CA PRO A 34 12.53 24.87 29.80
C PRO A 34 14.04 24.88 29.49
N SER A 35 14.87 25.07 30.50
CA SER A 35 16.34 24.94 30.41
C SER A 35 16.88 23.67 31.07
N VAL A 36 15.99 22.72 31.39
CA VAL A 36 16.28 21.42 31.98
C VAL A 36 15.87 20.26 31.08
N ASP A 37 16.69 19.21 31.17
CA ASP A 37 16.47 17.90 30.58
C ASP A 37 15.18 17.29 31.20
N GLY A 38 14.33 16.68 30.38
CA GLY A 38 12.95 16.32 30.77
C GLY A 38 11.92 17.46 30.65
N GLY A 39 12.35 18.70 30.38
CA GLY A 39 11.45 19.82 30.08
C GLY A 39 10.62 20.26 31.30
N PHE A 40 9.32 20.52 31.09
CA PHE A 40 8.41 20.89 32.17
C PHE A 40 7.98 19.70 33.05
N TYR A 41 8.15 18.45 32.57
CA TYR A 41 7.90 17.25 33.37
C TYR A 41 8.92 17.07 34.51
N ALA A 42 10.07 17.74 34.43
CA ALA A 42 11.05 17.80 35.51
C ALA A 42 10.66 18.75 36.66
N ALA A 43 9.47 19.35 36.65
CA ALA A 43 9.03 20.30 37.68
C ALA A 43 9.02 19.67 39.09
N THR A 44 9.62 20.36 40.06
CA THR A 44 9.79 19.87 41.43
C THR A 44 9.50 20.91 42.51
N THR A 45 9.19 20.45 43.72
CA THR A 45 9.13 21.24 44.95
C THR A 45 10.41 21.10 45.79
N ASP A 46 11.36 20.24 45.40
CA ASP A 46 12.62 20.04 46.14
C ASP A 46 13.49 21.32 46.13
N PRO A 47 13.75 21.95 47.28
CA PRO A 47 14.59 23.14 47.34
C PRO A 47 16.04 22.90 46.92
N ASP A 48 16.58 21.68 47.06
CA ASP A 48 17.98 21.41 46.76
C ASP A 48 18.22 21.16 45.26
N GLN A 49 17.33 20.46 44.56
CA GLN A 49 17.35 20.41 43.10
C GLN A 49 17.08 21.80 42.46
N LEU A 50 16.27 22.66 43.09
CA LEU A 50 16.11 24.05 42.66
C LEU A 50 17.40 24.87 42.85
N ARG A 51 18.09 24.74 44.00
CA ARG A 51 19.41 25.36 44.24
C ARG A 51 20.47 24.87 43.26
N LYS A 52 20.49 23.56 42.97
CA LYS A 52 21.39 22.93 42.00
C LYS A 52 21.24 23.51 40.59
N TRP A 53 20.01 23.61 40.06
CA TRP A 53 19.80 24.23 38.74
C TRP A 53 20.13 25.73 38.71
N HIS A 54 20.05 26.44 39.84
CA HIS A 54 20.53 27.82 39.94
C HIS A 54 22.06 27.90 39.92
N ALA A 55 22.76 27.00 40.62
CA ALA A 55 24.22 26.89 40.56
C ALA A 55 24.72 26.51 39.14
N GLU A 56 23.98 25.64 38.43
CA GLU A 56 24.16 25.33 37.00
C GLU A 56 23.73 26.50 36.07
N GLY A 57 23.28 27.63 36.63
CA GLY A 57 22.94 28.84 35.89
C GLY A 57 21.68 28.76 35.02
N ARG A 58 20.88 27.68 35.12
CA ARG A 58 19.75 27.39 34.22
C ARG A 58 18.58 28.36 34.38
N PHE A 59 18.36 28.90 35.58
CA PHE A 59 17.30 29.88 35.86
C PHE A 59 17.56 31.23 35.15
N LYS A 60 16.77 31.52 34.11
CA LYS A 60 16.57 32.89 33.56
C LYS A 60 15.12 33.39 33.75
N GLY A 61 14.23 32.49 34.15
CA GLY A 61 12.89 32.74 34.67
C GLY A 61 12.36 31.46 35.33
N VAL A 62 11.22 31.56 36.02
CA VAL A 62 10.52 30.44 36.67
C VAL A 62 9.42 29.93 35.75
N GLY A 63 9.52 28.66 35.35
CA GLY A 63 8.45 27.90 34.73
C GLY A 63 7.62 27.17 35.79
N LEU A 64 6.30 27.12 35.58
CA LEU A 64 5.34 26.37 36.39
C LEU A 64 4.57 25.42 35.49
N ALA A 65 4.59 24.12 35.79
CA ALA A 65 3.81 23.13 35.06
C ALA A 65 2.31 23.25 35.41
N THR A 66 1.42 23.01 34.44
CA THR A 66 -0.04 23.01 34.64
C THR A 66 -0.63 21.62 34.42
N GLY A 67 -1.90 21.45 34.78
CA GLY A 67 -2.59 20.16 34.80
C GLY A 67 -2.48 19.43 36.14
N ALA A 68 -2.87 18.16 36.16
CA ALA A 68 -2.88 17.29 37.34
C ALA A 68 -1.52 17.14 38.05
N ILE A 69 -0.39 17.43 37.36
CA ILE A 69 0.94 17.44 37.99
C ILE A 69 1.05 18.46 39.13
N ASN A 70 0.32 19.58 39.05
CA ASN A 70 0.25 20.66 40.04
C ASN A 70 -1.18 20.93 40.52
N ASP A 71 -2.14 20.09 40.11
CA ASP A 71 -3.58 20.31 40.26
C ASP A 71 -4.04 21.74 39.90
N LEU A 72 -3.48 22.31 38.82
CA LEU A 72 -3.64 23.72 38.47
C LEU A 72 -3.92 23.92 36.97
N CYS A 73 -5.01 24.61 36.66
CA CYS A 73 -5.29 25.18 35.34
C CYS A 73 -5.08 26.70 35.40
N ILE A 74 -4.52 27.27 34.33
CA ILE A 74 -4.34 28.73 34.20
C ILE A 74 -5.02 29.20 32.93
N VAL A 75 -5.77 30.29 33.04
CA VAL A 75 -6.37 31.01 31.93
C VAL A 75 -5.51 32.26 31.69
N ASP A 76 -4.79 32.30 30.56
CA ASP A 76 -3.88 33.40 30.17
C ASP A 76 -4.63 34.29 29.17
N ALA A 77 -4.88 35.55 29.54
CA ALA A 77 -5.36 36.59 28.62
C ALA A 77 -4.15 37.21 27.92
N ASP A 78 -4.14 37.19 26.58
CA ASP A 78 -3.04 37.71 25.75
C ASP A 78 -3.21 39.20 25.36
N ASP A 79 -4.42 39.74 25.48
CA ASP A 79 -4.73 41.16 25.30
C ASP A 79 -5.64 41.75 26.41
N ASP A 80 -5.72 43.09 26.43
CA ASP A 80 -6.42 43.86 27.46
C ASP A 80 -7.95 43.66 27.43
N GLU A 81 -8.52 43.29 26.27
CA GLU A 81 -9.94 42.99 26.09
C GLU A 81 -10.31 41.67 26.79
N ALA A 82 -9.57 40.59 26.51
CA ALA A 82 -9.73 39.33 27.25
C ALA A 82 -9.49 39.51 28.76
N LEU A 83 -8.56 40.38 29.16
CA LEU A 83 -8.30 40.72 30.56
C LEU A 83 -9.50 41.44 31.22
N GLU A 84 -10.15 42.37 30.53
CA GLU A 84 -11.35 43.06 31.06
C GLU A 84 -12.56 42.11 31.14
N THR A 85 -12.80 41.29 30.13
CA THR A 85 -13.87 40.28 30.13
C THR A 85 -13.71 39.26 31.26
N LEU A 86 -12.51 38.70 31.45
CA LEU A 86 -12.25 37.78 32.55
C LEU A 86 -12.30 38.49 33.91
N ARG A 87 -11.89 39.76 34.00
CA ARG A 87 -12.02 40.54 35.25
C ARG A 87 -13.45 40.72 35.69
N ALA A 88 -14.35 41.04 34.75
CA ALA A 88 -15.76 41.19 35.03
C ALA A 88 -16.42 39.87 35.51
N LYS A 89 -15.88 38.72 35.08
CA LYS A 89 -16.45 37.39 35.35
C LYS A 89 -15.84 36.65 36.55
N TYR A 90 -14.56 36.88 36.86
CA TYR A 90 -13.80 36.10 37.85
C TYR A 90 -13.04 36.91 38.90
N GLY A 91 -13.09 38.25 38.87
CA GLY A 91 -12.36 39.11 39.81
C GLY A 91 -11.00 39.55 39.27
N ARG A 92 -10.03 39.91 40.11
CA ARG A 92 -8.71 40.35 39.62
C ARG A 92 -7.84 39.16 39.22
N GLU A 93 -6.97 39.37 38.24
CA GLU A 93 -5.96 38.40 37.83
C GLU A 93 -4.93 38.15 38.95
N ASP A 94 -4.43 36.92 39.10
CA ASP A 94 -3.41 36.58 40.10
C ASP A 94 -2.01 37.06 39.69
N VAL A 95 -1.72 36.95 38.38
CA VAL A 95 -0.46 37.38 37.76
C VAL A 95 -0.75 38.35 36.64
N LYS A 96 -0.39 39.62 36.85
CA LYS A 96 -0.41 40.64 35.80
C LYS A 96 0.75 40.44 34.83
N SER A 97 0.53 40.75 33.55
CA SER A 97 1.56 40.72 32.51
C SER A 97 1.60 42.02 31.70
N ARG A 98 2.48 42.09 30.70
CA ARG A 98 2.68 43.28 29.85
C ARG A 98 1.49 43.69 28.97
N ARG A 99 0.51 42.81 28.73
CA ARG A 99 -0.65 43.03 27.83
C ARG A 99 -1.93 42.29 28.26
N GLY A 100 -1.98 41.76 29.48
CA GLY A 100 -2.93 40.72 29.85
C GLY A 100 -2.58 40.10 31.20
N GLY A 101 -3.14 38.95 31.56
CA GLY A 101 -2.92 38.35 32.89
C GLY A 101 -3.35 36.88 33.02
N HIS A 102 -2.85 36.21 34.06
CA HIS A 102 -3.25 34.84 34.43
C HIS A 102 -4.36 34.87 35.47
N PHE A 103 -5.38 34.03 35.28
CA PHE A 103 -6.36 33.64 36.29
C PHE A 103 -6.11 32.17 36.68
N TRP A 104 -5.94 31.91 37.96
CA TRP A 104 -5.52 30.62 38.50
C TRP A 104 -6.74 29.84 38.99
N HIS A 105 -6.86 28.60 38.53
CA HIS A 105 -7.97 27.72 38.86
C HIS A 105 -7.47 26.35 39.29
N ARG A 106 -8.07 25.77 40.32
CA ARG A 106 -7.76 24.40 40.72
C ARG A 106 -8.23 23.42 39.64
N HIS A 107 -7.37 22.47 39.26
CA HIS A 107 -7.70 21.40 38.32
C HIS A 107 -8.89 20.59 38.86
N PRO A 108 -9.89 20.28 38.02
CA PRO A 108 -11.16 19.76 38.52
C PRO A 108 -11.16 18.26 38.82
N LYS A 109 -10.06 17.55 38.52
CA LYS A 109 -9.82 16.10 38.74
C LYS A 109 -10.83 15.12 38.11
N ASN A 110 -11.83 15.61 37.40
CA ASN A 110 -12.85 14.79 36.73
C ASN A 110 -12.47 14.49 35.26
N GLY A 111 -11.29 13.92 35.06
CA GLY A 111 -10.68 13.66 33.75
C GLY A 111 -9.68 14.74 33.29
N LYS A 112 -9.07 14.49 32.13
CA LYS A 112 -8.05 15.35 31.49
C LYS A 112 -8.64 16.69 31.04
N VAL A 113 -7.96 17.80 31.32
CA VAL A 113 -8.28 19.14 30.82
C VAL A 113 -7.23 19.57 29.80
N GLU A 114 -7.62 19.78 28.56
CA GLU A 114 -6.67 20.08 27.47
C GLU A 114 -6.20 21.54 27.46
N SER A 115 -4.94 21.75 27.11
CA SER A 115 -4.36 23.08 26.87
C SER A 115 -4.68 23.58 25.45
N GLY A 116 -4.99 24.86 25.28
CA GLY A 116 -5.19 25.50 23.97
C GLY A 116 -6.06 26.76 24.02
N SER A 117 -6.36 27.35 22.86
CA SER A 117 -7.16 28.59 22.82
C SER A 117 -8.63 28.40 23.19
N ILE A 118 -9.16 29.37 23.93
CA ILE A 118 -10.58 29.49 24.31
C ILE A 118 -11.16 30.83 23.85
N ALA A 119 -10.55 31.47 22.84
CA ALA A 119 -10.96 32.79 22.35
C ALA A 119 -12.42 32.86 21.88
N GLU A 120 -12.98 31.75 21.36
CA GLU A 120 -14.40 31.64 20.98
C GLU A 120 -15.36 31.68 22.20
N ILE A 121 -14.88 31.30 23.39
CA ILE A 121 -15.64 31.28 24.64
C ILE A 121 -15.55 32.63 25.37
N VAL A 122 -14.39 33.29 25.29
CA VAL A 122 -14.11 34.58 25.95
C VAL A 122 -14.45 35.78 25.07
N GLY A 123 -14.53 35.60 23.75
CA GLY A 123 -14.78 36.66 22.76
C GLY A 123 -13.52 37.39 22.26
N SER A 124 -12.39 37.25 22.95
CA SER A 124 -11.08 37.80 22.55
C SER A 124 -9.91 36.90 22.98
N LYS A 125 -8.66 37.31 22.77
CA LYS A 125 -7.50 36.38 22.79
C LYS A 125 -7.20 35.83 24.18
N CYS A 126 -7.59 34.58 24.38
CA CYS A 126 -7.38 33.86 25.63
C CYS A 126 -7.05 32.39 25.37
N ASP A 127 -6.09 31.87 26.15
CA ASP A 127 -5.60 30.50 26.12
C ASP A 127 -5.75 29.85 27.50
N ILE A 128 -6.16 28.57 27.55
CA ILE A 128 -6.04 27.76 28.76
C ILE A 128 -4.76 26.91 28.72
N LYS A 129 -4.03 26.87 29.84
CA LYS A 129 -2.89 26.01 30.10
C LYS A 129 -3.29 25.05 31.23
N ALA A 130 -3.40 23.77 30.89
CA ALA A 130 -3.87 22.70 31.76
C ALA A 130 -2.95 21.49 31.56
N ASP A 131 -3.47 20.28 31.35
CA ASP A 131 -2.63 19.08 31.18
C ASP A 131 -1.69 19.20 29.97
N GLY A 132 -0.45 18.75 30.16
CA GLY A 132 0.65 18.90 29.20
C GLY A 132 1.12 20.35 28.98
N GLY A 133 0.64 21.31 29.79
CA GLY A 133 0.96 22.72 29.68
C GLY A 133 1.97 23.22 30.72
N TYR A 134 2.43 24.45 30.52
CA TYR A 134 3.18 25.23 31.51
C TYR A 134 3.05 26.73 31.25
N VAL A 135 3.36 27.57 32.24
CA VAL A 135 3.45 29.03 32.12
C VAL A 135 4.74 29.59 32.71
N MET A 136 5.00 30.88 32.45
CA MET A 136 6.05 31.66 33.12
C MET A 136 5.45 32.48 34.26
N VAL A 137 6.00 32.39 35.48
CA VAL A 137 5.47 33.04 36.69
C VAL A 137 6.45 34.05 37.30
N PRO A 138 6.00 35.03 38.11
CA PRO A 138 6.89 36.03 38.71
C PRO A 138 7.92 35.35 39.64
N PRO A 139 9.18 35.84 39.69
CA PRO A 139 9.69 37.10 39.13
C PRO A 139 10.26 36.96 37.70
N SER A 140 9.68 36.12 36.84
CA SER A 140 10.01 36.11 35.41
C SER A 140 9.70 37.46 34.75
N ALA A 141 10.57 37.89 33.83
CA ALA A 141 10.53 39.24 33.24
C ALA A 141 9.17 39.60 32.60
N GLY A 142 8.47 40.58 33.17
CA GLY A 142 7.18 41.06 32.67
C GLY A 142 5.95 40.25 33.14
N LYS A 143 6.08 39.54 34.27
CA LYS A 143 4.95 38.96 35.04
C LYS A 143 5.10 39.41 36.51
N GLU A 144 4.03 39.88 37.14
CA GLU A 144 3.99 40.41 38.52
C GLU A 144 2.82 39.80 39.31
N TRP A 145 3.01 39.49 40.61
CA TRP A 145 1.92 39.00 41.47
C TRP A 145 1.00 40.15 41.90
N VAL A 146 -0.32 39.98 41.78
CA VAL A 146 -1.29 41.03 42.16
C VAL A 146 -1.65 40.96 43.65
N ALA A 147 -1.71 39.76 44.23
CA ALA A 147 -2.05 39.52 45.65
C ALA A 147 -0.98 38.69 46.39
N GLY A 148 0.22 38.56 45.82
CA GLY A 148 1.22 37.56 46.22
C GLY A 148 0.97 36.20 45.55
N ILE A 149 1.67 35.16 46.00
CA ILE A 149 1.48 33.78 45.51
C ILE A 149 0.18 33.21 46.14
N PRO A 150 -0.85 32.83 45.35
CA PRO A 150 -2.08 32.24 45.87
C PRO A 150 -1.81 31.00 46.73
N ASP A 151 -2.71 30.71 47.68
CA ASP A 151 -2.65 29.46 48.42
C ASP A 151 -3.43 28.37 47.68
N PHE A 152 -2.88 27.17 47.59
CA PHE A 152 -3.38 26.17 46.65
C PHE A 152 -4.86 25.82 46.88
N ASP A 153 -5.27 25.59 48.13
CA ASP A 153 -6.65 25.27 48.49
C ASP A 153 -7.62 26.46 48.44
N SER A 154 -7.10 27.69 48.28
CA SER A 154 -7.93 28.90 48.10
C SER A 154 -8.38 29.13 46.64
N LEU A 155 -7.83 28.37 45.68
CA LEU A 155 -8.10 28.57 44.26
C LEU A 155 -9.50 28.02 43.83
N PRO A 156 -10.30 28.81 43.08
CA PRO A 156 -11.58 28.34 42.55
C PRO A 156 -11.37 27.22 41.54
N VAL A 157 -12.20 26.17 41.58
CA VAL A 157 -12.15 25.08 40.59
C VAL A 157 -12.48 25.61 39.20
N LEU A 158 -11.77 25.15 38.17
CA LEU A 158 -11.96 25.59 36.78
C LEU A 158 -13.44 25.47 36.36
N PRO A 159 -14.13 26.57 35.98
CA PRO A 159 -15.51 26.54 35.54
C PRO A 159 -15.74 25.57 34.38
N LYS A 160 -16.92 24.96 34.29
CA LYS A 160 -17.27 24.08 33.16
C LYS A 160 -17.26 24.85 31.82
N GLU A 161 -17.69 26.11 31.84
CA GLU A 161 -17.78 26.99 30.67
C GLU A 161 -16.43 27.31 30.00
N LEU A 162 -15.33 27.36 30.75
CA LEU A 162 -13.99 27.66 30.19
C LEU A 162 -13.26 26.41 29.68
N ARG A 163 -13.88 25.24 29.81
CA ARG A 163 -13.39 24.02 29.17
C ARG A 163 -13.90 24.06 27.74
N LYS A 164 -13.03 23.78 26.77
CA LYS A 164 -13.48 23.57 25.38
C LYS A 164 -14.64 22.57 25.39
N PRO A 165 -15.72 22.81 24.63
CA PRO A 165 -16.66 21.73 24.33
C PRO A 165 -15.83 20.58 23.73
N LYS A 166 -16.10 19.35 24.16
CA LYS A 166 -15.57 18.18 23.45
C LYS A 166 -16.05 18.32 22.00
N SER A 167 -15.12 18.25 21.03
CA SER A 167 -15.52 17.84 19.68
C SER A 167 -16.28 16.52 19.82
N GLU A 168 -17.38 16.34 19.09
CA GLU A 168 -18.43 15.35 19.40
C GLU A 168 -18.06 13.88 19.17
N LYS A 169 -17.02 13.42 19.88
CA LYS A 169 -16.88 12.04 20.36
C LYS A 169 -17.93 11.82 21.44
N HIS A 170 -19.15 11.58 20.95
CA HIS A 170 -20.31 11.01 21.64
C HIS A 170 -20.24 11.09 23.17
N THR A 171 -20.79 12.18 23.73
CA THR A 171 -21.18 12.22 25.14
C THR A 171 -22.69 12.16 25.31
N GLY A 172 -23.29 11.07 24.81
CA GLY A 172 -24.01 10.25 25.78
C GLY A 172 -22.96 9.58 26.66
N SER A 173 -23.24 9.35 27.94
CA SER A 173 -22.61 8.19 28.58
C SER A 173 -23.16 6.98 27.83
N PRO A 174 -22.35 6.16 27.13
CA PRO A 174 -22.85 4.91 26.64
C PRO A 174 -23.07 4.00 27.84
N GLU A 175 -24.18 3.28 27.89
CA GLU A 175 -24.31 2.07 28.69
C GLU A 175 -23.48 0.97 28.00
N PHE A 176 -22.15 1.16 27.96
CA PHE A 176 -21.24 0.28 27.20
C PHE A 176 -21.13 -1.11 27.81
N LEU A 177 -21.45 -1.21 29.10
CA LEU A 177 -22.00 -2.40 29.73
C LEU A 177 -23.31 -2.00 30.39
N SER A 178 -24.38 -2.73 30.10
CA SER A 178 -25.59 -2.69 30.93
C SER A 178 -25.29 -3.29 32.31
N GLU A 179 -26.13 -3.00 33.32
CA GLU A 179 -25.99 -3.67 34.63
C GLU A 179 -26.06 -5.20 34.49
N GLU A 180 -26.79 -5.70 33.49
CA GLU A 180 -26.90 -7.12 33.14
C GLU A 180 -25.58 -7.68 32.56
N HIS A 181 -24.97 -7.03 31.55
CA HIS A 181 -23.68 -7.46 30.98
C HIS A 181 -22.53 -7.32 31.99
N PHE A 182 -22.53 -6.27 32.82
CA PHE A 182 -21.54 -6.11 33.89
C PHE A 182 -21.65 -7.24 34.92
N ALA A 183 -22.87 -7.59 35.35
CA ALA A 183 -23.11 -8.69 36.28
C ALA A 183 -22.70 -10.04 35.68
N ALA A 184 -23.14 -10.35 34.46
CA ALA A 184 -22.81 -11.61 33.78
C ALA A 184 -21.29 -11.77 33.56
N ALA A 185 -20.58 -10.70 33.17
CA ALA A 185 -19.14 -10.74 33.02
C ALA A 185 -18.40 -10.89 34.36
N ALA A 186 -18.95 -10.35 35.46
CA ALA A 186 -18.42 -10.56 36.80
C ALA A 186 -18.61 -12.01 37.28
N ASP A 187 -19.77 -12.63 37.00
CA ASP A 187 -20.04 -14.05 37.28
C ASP A 187 -19.04 -14.95 36.53
N VAL A 188 -18.87 -14.72 35.22
CA VAL A 188 -17.89 -15.44 34.39
C VAL A 188 -16.47 -15.28 34.91
N LEU A 189 -16.07 -14.06 35.28
CA LEU A 189 -14.72 -13.79 35.78
C LEU A 189 -14.48 -14.37 37.19
N GLU A 190 -15.52 -14.51 38.02
CA GLU A 190 -15.45 -15.19 39.32
C GLU A 190 -15.26 -16.71 39.14
N GLU A 191 -16.14 -17.37 38.37
CA GLU A 191 -16.09 -18.82 38.10
C GLU A 191 -14.72 -19.26 37.55
N ASN A 192 -14.12 -18.41 36.72
CA ASN A 192 -12.94 -18.73 35.92
C ASN A 192 -11.71 -17.90 36.37
N TYR A 193 -11.72 -17.39 37.61
CA TYR A 193 -10.68 -16.47 38.11
C TYR A 193 -9.30 -17.15 38.19
N PRO A 194 -8.21 -16.56 37.64
CA PRO A 194 -6.90 -17.20 37.57
C PRO A 194 -6.37 -17.77 38.91
N GLU A 195 -5.75 -18.96 38.85
CA GLU A 195 -5.26 -19.66 40.04
C GLU A 195 -4.12 -18.91 40.78
N PRO A 196 -3.92 -19.16 42.10
CA PRO A 196 -2.85 -18.55 42.90
C PRO A 196 -1.44 -18.92 42.42
N GLY A 197 -0.93 -18.15 41.47
CA GLY A 197 0.40 -18.27 40.87
C GLY A 197 0.46 -17.61 39.49
N VAL A 198 -0.59 -17.83 38.68
CA VAL A 198 -0.67 -17.36 37.28
C VAL A 198 -1.29 -15.95 37.19
N ARG A 199 -1.94 -15.45 38.25
CA ARG A 199 -2.68 -14.17 38.31
C ARG A 199 -1.98 -12.95 37.70
N HIS A 200 -0.67 -12.80 37.88
CA HIS A 200 0.06 -11.66 37.34
C HIS A 200 0.27 -11.79 35.82
N GLU A 201 0.56 -13.00 35.35
CA GLU A 201 0.80 -13.33 33.94
C GLU A 201 -0.51 -13.36 33.12
N ALA A 202 -1.62 -13.81 33.73
CA ALA A 202 -2.96 -13.80 33.14
C ALA A 202 -3.65 -12.43 33.21
N GLY A 203 -3.33 -11.60 34.20
CA GLY A 203 -3.95 -10.28 34.40
C GLY A 203 -3.66 -9.29 33.26
N LEU A 204 -2.45 -9.31 32.70
CA LEU A 204 -2.07 -8.46 31.56
C LEU A 204 -2.87 -8.81 30.28
N PRO A 205 -2.96 -10.08 29.84
CA PRO A 205 -3.88 -10.51 28.77
C PRO A 205 -5.36 -10.23 29.04
N LEU A 206 -5.82 -10.31 30.29
CA LEU A 206 -7.22 -10.05 30.64
C LEU A 206 -7.57 -8.57 30.43
N VAL A 207 -6.78 -7.67 31.01
CA VAL A 207 -6.96 -6.22 30.84
C VAL A 207 -6.76 -5.82 29.37
N GLY A 208 -5.77 -6.39 28.69
CA GLY A 208 -5.51 -6.18 27.26
C GLY A 208 -6.53 -6.84 26.31
N PHE A 209 -7.42 -7.69 26.82
CA PHE A 209 -8.63 -8.16 26.13
C PHE A 209 -9.79 -7.18 26.35
N LEU A 210 -10.07 -6.81 27.61
CA LEU A 210 -11.15 -5.87 27.94
C LEU A 210 -11.00 -4.53 27.19
N GLY A 211 -9.82 -3.89 27.28
CA GLY A 211 -9.54 -2.61 26.64
C GLY A 211 -9.42 -2.65 25.11
N ARG A 212 -9.33 -3.85 24.50
CA ARG A 212 -9.41 -4.01 23.04
C ARG A 212 -10.84 -4.15 22.53
N ASN A 213 -11.75 -4.66 23.37
CA ASN A 213 -13.16 -4.82 23.06
C ASN A 213 -14.01 -3.64 23.57
N GLY A 214 -13.40 -2.46 23.77
CA GLY A 214 -14.11 -1.21 24.04
C GLY A 214 -14.46 -0.91 25.51
N VAL A 215 -14.22 -1.84 26.45
CA VAL A 215 -14.41 -1.59 27.88
C VAL A 215 -13.46 -0.49 28.36
N ASP A 216 -13.93 0.51 29.11
CA ASP A 216 -13.08 1.60 29.61
C ASP A 216 -12.12 1.15 30.74
N GLU A 217 -11.13 1.97 31.07
CA GLU A 217 -10.17 1.72 32.15
C GLU A 217 -10.86 1.60 33.52
N ASP A 218 -11.82 2.49 33.80
CA ASP A 218 -12.56 2.47 35.07
C ASP A 218 -13.50 1.26 35.14
N ASP A 219 -14.21 0.93 34.05
CA ASP A 219 -15.12 -0.23 33.99
C ASP A 219 -14.37 -1.56 34.09
N ALA A 220 -13.21 -1.70 33.42
CA ALA A 220 -12.37 -2.88 33.53
C ALA A 220 -11.78 -3.05 34.94
N LEU A 221 -11.45 -1.95 35.64
CA LEU A 221 -11.05 -1.99 37.04
C LEU A 221 -12.21 -2.44 37.94
N ASN A 222 -13.39 -1.86 37.77
CA ASN A 222 -14.59 -2.19 38.54
C ASN A 222 -14.98 -3.67 38.37
N LEU A 223 -15.00 -4.16 37.13
CA LEU A 223 -15.34 -5.55 36.78
C LEU A 223 -14.38 -6.56 37.45
N ILE A 224 -13.07 -6.31 37.38
CA ILE A 224 -12.06 -7.19 37.99
C ILE A 224 -12.14 -7.12 39.52
N MET A 225 -12.42 -5.94 40.10
CA MET A 225 -12.57 -5.76 41.55
C MET A 225 -13.84 -6.43 42.10
N GLU A 226 -14.96 -6.36 41.38
CA GLU A 226 -16.23 -7.01 41.74
C GLU A 226 -16.08 -8.54 41.75
N ALA A 227 -15.64 -9.14 40.64
CA ALA A 227 -15.37 -10.58 40.56
C ALA A 227 -14.33 -11.03 41.60
N ARG A 228 -13.31 -10.19 41.88
CA ARG A 228 -12.33 -10.46 42.93
C ARG A 228 -12.94 -10.38 44.34
N GLY A 229 -13.96 -9.55 44.56
CA GLY A 229 -14.60 -9.31 45.86
C GLY A 229 -15.49 -10.45 46.34
N ARG A 230 -16.15 -11.14 45.41
CA ARG A 230 -17.04 -12.28 45.68
C ARG A 230 -16.29 -13.54 46.13
N LEU A 231 -15.07 -13.75 45.59
CA LEU A 231 -14.18 -14.85 45.96
C LEU A 231 -13.83 -14.89 47.47
N PRO A 232 -13.73 -16.07 48.09
CA PRO A 232 -13.66 -16.27 49.56
C PRO A 232 -12.35 -15.83 50.26
N LYS A 233 -11.50 -15.03 49.60
CA LYS A 233 -10.35 -14.35 50.23
C LYS A 233 -10.59 -12.83 50.16
N PRO A 234 -10.65 -12.09 51.28
CA PRO A 234 -10.97 -10.66 51.26
C PRO A 234 -9.98 -9.86 50.39
N ILE A 235 -10.46 -8.74 49.86
CA ILE A 235 -9.60 -7.75 49.18
C ILE A 235 -8.76 -7.04 50.25
N THR A 236 -7.46 -6.89 49.99
CA THR A 236 -6.57 -6.02 50.77
C THR A 236 -6.27 -4.77 49.95
N ALA A 237 -5.97 -3.66 50.61
CA ALA A 237 -5.52 -2.43 49.95
C ALA A 237 -4.22 -2.60 49.14
N GLU A 238 -3.49 -3.70 49.32
CA GLU A 238 -2.37 -4.12 48.46
C GLU A 238 -2.86 -4.83 47.19
N THR A 239 -3.83 -5.73 47.30
CA THR A 239 -4.49 -6.39 46.16
C THR A 239 -5.13 -5.36 45.22
N GLU A 240 -5.88 -4.41 45.80
CA GLU A 240 -6.52 -3.30 45.10
C GLU A 240 -5.52 -2.43 44.33
N ARG A 241 -4.45 -1.96 45.00
CA ARG A 241 -3.38 -1.18 44.34
C ARG A 241 -2.63 -1.98 43.27
N SER A 242 -2.49 -3.30 43.43
CA SER A 242 -1.88 -4.17 42.43
C SER A 242 -2.75 -4.28 41.17
N ILE A 243 -4.05 -4.54 41.32
CA ILE A 243 -5.00 -4.63 40.21
C ILE A 243 -5.08 -3.27 39.48
N ALA A 244 -5.30 -2.17 40.22
CA ALA A 244 -5.36 -0.82 39.64
C ALA A 244 -4.05 -0.40 38.94
N GLY A 245 -2.89 -0.90 39.39
CA GLY A 245 -1.61 -0.69 38.70
C GLY A 245 -1.49 -1.45 37.39
N VAL A 246 -1.95 -2.71 37.34
CA VAL A 246 -1.97 -3.54 36.11
C VAL A 246 -2.98 -2.98 35.10
N VAL A 247 -4.17 -2.57 35.55
CA VAL A 247 -5.18 -1.93 34.69
C VAL A 247 -4.60 -0.69 34.02
N ARG A 248 -4.20 0.30 34.83
CA ARG A 248 -3.68 1.59 34.34
C ARG A 248 -2.50 1.43 33.38
N SER A 249 -1.47 0.68 33.77
CA SER A 249 -0.27 0.52 32.93
C SER A 249 -0.53 -0.21 31.62
N THR A 250 -1.58 -1.02 31.53
CA THR A 250 -2.01 -1.66 30.28
C THR A 250 -2.82 -0.69 29.41
N TYR A 251 -3.74 0.09 29.98
CA TYR A 251 -4.50 1.11 29.25
C TYR A 251 -3.61 2.27 28.78
N GLU A 252 -2.59 2.66 29.55
CA GLU A 252 -1.53 3.58 29.11
C GLU A 252 -0.80 3.05 27.87
N LYS A 253 -0.42 1.76 27.86
CA LYS A 253 0.21 1.11 26.71
C LYS A 253 -0.71 1.03 25.49
N LEU A 254 -1.98 0.65 25.67
CA LEU A 254 -2.99 0.62 24.60
C LEU A 254 -3.18 2.02 23.98
N ARG A 255 -3.30 3.06 24.80
CA ARG A 255 -3.42 4.46 24.36
C ARG A 255 -2.18 4.96 23.61
N ASN A 256 -1.01 4.40 23.91
CA ASN A 256 0.26 4.69 23.23
C ASN A 256 0.49 3.84 21.96
N GLY A 257 -0.42 2.91 21.62
CA GLY A 257 -0.28 2.03 20.46
C GLY A 257 0.78 0.93 20.62
N ASP A 258 1.13 0.56 21.85
CA ASP A 258 2.14 -0.44 22.15
C ASP A 258 1.71 -1.85 21.70
N LYS A 259 2.58 -2.54 20.97
CA LYS A 259 2.34 -3.88 20.42
C LYS A 259 2.55 -4.99 21.44
N ASP A 260 3.25 -4.72 22.55
CA ASP A 260 3.55 -5.73 23.58
C ASP A 260 2.36 -6.03 24.50
N VAL A 261 1.23 -5.32 24.36
CA VAL A 261 -0.02 -5.66 25.08
C VAL A 261 -0.65 -6.92 24.47
N THR A 262 -0.78 -7.97 25.28
CA THR A 262 -1.44 -9.24 24.91
C THR A 262 -2.96 -9.17 25.10
N GLY A 263 -3.69 -10.21 24.71
CA GLY A 263 -5.16 -10.21 24.71
C GLY A 263 -5.73 -11.63 24.62
N GLY A 264 -6.95 -11.79 24.09
CA GLY A 264 -7.70 -13.05 24.03
C GLY A 264 -6.88 -14.31 23.71
N PRO A 265 -6.15 -14.38 22.58
CA PRO A 265 -5.32 -15.55 22.22
C PRO A 265 -4.20 -15.89 23.21
N THR A 266 -3.80 -14.95 24.08
CA THR A 266 -2.86 -15.18 25.18
C THR A 266 -3.61 -15.50 26.48
N LEU A 267 -4.75 -14.86 26.75
CA LEU A 267 -5.62 -15.17 27.89
C LEU A 267 -6.03 -16.65 27.88
N GLU A 268 -6.42 -17.16 26.71
CA GLU A 268 -6.72 -18.57 26.44
C GLU A 268 -5.57 -19.55 26.77
N THR A 269 -4.31 -19.09 26.77
CA THR A 269 -3.17 -19.95 27.17
C THR A 269 -3.02 -20.09 28.69
N PHE A 270 -3.62 -19.18 29.46
CA PHE A 270 -3.57 -19.18 30.93
C PHE A 270 -4.89 -19.64 31.57
N VAL A 271 -6.03 -19.28 30.96
CA VAL A 271 -7.38 -19.72 31.36
C VAL A 271 -8.18 -20.06 30.09
N PRO A 272 -8.17 -21.32 29.64
CA PRO A 272 -8.89 -21.75 28.45
C PRO A 272 -10.41 -21.53 28.56
N GLY A 273 -11.01 -20.97 27.52
CA GLY A 273 -12.43 -20.62 27.41
C GLY A 273 -12.80 -19.27 28.03
N LEU A 274 -11.91 -18.59 28.76
CA LEU A 274 -12.24 -17.33 29.44
C LEU A 274 -12.49 -16.17 28.47
N ALA A 275 -11.74 -16.08 27.36
CA ALA A 275 -11.93 -14.99 26.40
C ALA A 275 -13.26 -15.14 25.64
N GLY A 276 -13.67 -16.38 25.35
CA GLY A 276 -14.97 -16.68 24.75
C GLY A 276 -16.14 -16.34 25.69
N LYS A 277 -16.13 -16.87 26.93
CA LYS A 277 -17.19 -16.59 27.91
C LYS A 277 -17.32 -15.10 28.24
N LEU A 278 -16.20 -14.37 28.29
CA LEU A 278 -16.24 -12.92 28.51
C LEU A 278 -16.78 -12.16 27.29
N ALA A 279 -16.53 -12.62 26.05
CA ALA A 279 -17.16 -12.01 24.88
C ALA A 279 -18.69 -12.12 24.92
N GLU A 280 -19.20 -13.33 25.18
CA GLU A 280 -20.62 -13.62 25.35
C GLU A 280 -21.25 -12.77 26.47
N ALA A 281 -20.64 -12.79 27.66
CA ALA A 281 -21.19 -12.12 28.85
C ALA A 281 -21.09 -10.59 28.84
N LEU A 282 -20.11 -10.00 28.14
CA LEU A 282 -19.99 -8.54 27.95
C LEU A 282 -20.92 -8.01 26.84
N GLY A 283 -21.71 -8.87 26.19
CA GLY A 283 -22.56 -8.50 25.05
C GLY A 283 -21.75 -8.24 23.76
N LEU A 284 -20.49 -8.66 23.70
CA LEU A 284 -19.63 -8.41 22.53
C LEU A 284 -20.04 -9.27 21.32
N ASP A 285 -20.81 -10.33 21.55
CA ASP A 285 -21.53 -11.08 20.51
C ASP A 285 -22.78 -10.36 19.97
N GLU A 286 -23.17 -9.17 20.44
CA GLU A 286 -24.02 -8.26 19.65
C GLU A 286 -23.24 -7.60 18.49
N GLN A 287 -21.91 -7.60 18.56
CA GLN A 287 -21.03 -7.59 17.38
C GLN A 287 -20.48 -8.99 17.08
N ALA A 288 -21.39 -9.98 17.08
CA ALA A 288 -21.16 -11.22 16.33
C ALA A 288 -20.61 -10.87 14.94
N PRO A 289 -19.69 -11.69 14.38
CA PRO A 289 -19.13 -11.45 13.05
C PRO A 289 -20.27 -11.52 12.03
N GLU A 290 -20.81 -10.34 11.71
CA GLU A 290 -22.00 -10.05 10.90
C GLU A 290 -22.24 -11.17 9.90
N THR A 291 -23.22 -12.03 10.20
CA THR A 291 -23.23 -13.38 9.64
C THR A 291 -23.30 -13.33 8.13
N GLU A 292 -22.81 -14.33 7.39
CA GLU A 292 -22.91 -14.27 5.93
C GLU A 292 -24.38 -14.24 5.46
N GLU A 293 -25.34 -14.65 6.30
CA GLU A 293 -26.76 -14.39 6.06
C GLU A 293 -27.17 -12.93 6.28
N ASP A 294 -26.69 -12.27 7.33
CA ASP A 294 -27.02 -10.86 7.60
C ASP A 294 -26.30 -9.91 6.63
N ARG A 295 -25.04 -10.20 6.28
CA ARG A 295 -24.34 -9.57 5.15
C ARG A 295 -25.08 -9.75 3.84
N ARG A 296 -25.58 -10.96 3.57
CA ARG A 296 -26.41 -11.23 2.39
C ARG A 296 -27.71 -10.43 2.43
N ARG A 297 -28.43 -10.40 3.56
CA ARG A 297 -29.66 -9.58 3.73
C ARG A 297 -29.37 -8.08 3.55
N ALA A 298 -28.25 -7.58 4.06
CA ALA A 298 -27.83 -6.19 3.90
C ALA A 298 -27.50 -5.86 2.44
N ARG A 299 -26.75 -6.74 1.74
CA ARG A 299 -26.46 -6.63 0.30
C ARG A 299 -27.75 -6.71 -0.54
N GLU A 300 -28.64 -7.66 -0.26
CA GLU A 300 -29.93 -7.83 -0.95
C GLU A 300 -30.83 -6.60 -0.77
N LYS A 301 -30.90 -6.04 0.45
CA LYS A 301 -31.62 -4.79 0.71
C LYS A 301 -31.01 -3.61 -0.06
N ALA A 302 -29.69 -3.43 0.02
CA ALA A 302 -28.99 -2.35 -0.69
C ALA A 302 -29.13 -2.48 -2.22
N ALA A 303 -29.14 -3.70 -2.75
CA ALA A 303 -29.35 -3.99 -4.17
C ALA A 303 -30.77 -3.64 -4.62
N ASN A 304 -31.79 -3.89 -3.79
CA ASN A 304 -33.17 -3.49 -4.08
C ASN A 304 -33.33 -1.96 -4.08
N GLU A 305 -32.82 -1.27 -3.05
CA GLU A 305 -32.81 0.21 -2.98
C GLU A 305 -31.99 0.86 -4.11
N ALA A 306 -30.97 0.16 -4.61
CA ALA A 306 -30.18 0.57 -5.77
C ALA A 306 -30.91 0.31 -7.09
N TRP A 307 -31.62 -0.81 -7.23
CA TRP A 307 -32.38 -1.17 -8.44
C TRP A 307 -33.44 -0.11 -8.78
N GLU A 308 -34.20 0.37 -7.79
CA GLU A 308 -35.18 1.45 -7.97
C GLU A 308 -34.59 2.72 -8.62
N LYS A 309 -33.30 2.98 -8.40
CA LYS A 309 -32.58 4.16 -8.93
C LYS A 309 -31.91 3.91 -10.28
N CYS A 310 -31.61 2.66 -10.63
CA CYS A 310 -30.79 2.31 -11.80
C CYS A 310 -31.49 1.44 -12.86
N ALA A 311 -32.71 0.94 -12.65
CA ALA A 311 -33.40 0.06 -13.63
C ALA A 311 -33.52 0.67 -15.05
N ASP A 312 -33.84 1.96 -15.16
CA ASP A 312 -33.86 2.72 -16.43
C ASP A 312 -32.47 2.85 -17.10
N LEU A 313 -31.38 2.68 -16.34
CA LEU A 313 -30.01 2.69 -16.85
C LEU A 313 -29.54 1.26 -17.18
N ALA A 314 -29.87 0.27 -16.36
CA ALA A 314 -29.50 -1.13 -16.54
C ALA A 314 -30.12 -1.78 -17.79
N SER A 315 -31.28 -1.30 -18.20
CA SER A 315 -32.02 -1.77 -19.39
C SER A 315 -31.59 -1.11 -20.72
N ARG A 316 -30.59 -0.22 -20.70
CA ARG A 316 -30.18 0.53 -21.90
C ARG A 316 -29.25 -0.28 -22.81
N PRO A 317 -29.32 -0.11 -24.15
CA PRO A 317 -28.54 -0.91 -25.09
C PRO A 317 -27.04 -0.58 -25.17
N ASN A 318 -26.59 0.59 -24.65
CA ASN A 318 -25.16 0.94 -24.63
C ASN A 318 -24.82 1.84 -23.44
N ILE A 319 -24.77 1.23 -22.25
CA ILE A 319 -24.51 1.93 -20.98
C ILE A 319 -23.16 2.65 -21.01
N THR A 320 -22.17 2.13 -21.74
CA THR A 320 -20.85 2.76 -21.87
C THR A 320 -20.91 4.10 -22.62
N ALA A 321 -21.71 4.21 -23.68
CA ALA A 321 -21.86 5.46 -24.44
C ALA A 321 -22.67 6.52 -23.67
N ASP A 322 -23.69 6.10 -22.93
CA ASP A 322 -24.44 6.96 -22.02
C ASP A 322 -23.56 7.49 -20.88
N PHE A 323 -22.57 6.70 -20.43
CA PHE A 323 -21.60 7.16 -19.44
C PHE A 323 -20.69 8.26 -19.98
N ALA A 324 -20.19 8.11 -21.21
CA ALA A 324 -19.45 9.17 -21.89
C ALA A 324 -20.29 10.45 -22.05
N THR A 325 -21.55 10.32 -22.45
CA THR A 325 -22.51 11.44 -22.58
C THR A 325 -22.80 12.12 -21.22
N THR A 326 -22.84 11.35 -20.14
CA THR A 326 -22.96 11.87 -18.77
C THR A 326 -21.71 12.68 -18.36
N LEU A 327 -20.51 12.15 -18.60
CA LEU A 327 -19.27 12.87 -18.31
C LEU A 327 -19.07 14.12 -19.18
N HIS A 328 -19.54 14.09 -20.44
CA HIS A 328 -19.56 15.28 -21.32
C HIS A 328 -20.47 16.38 -20.76
N THR A 329 -21.66 16.00 -20.30
CA THR A 329 -22.60 16.89 -19.60
C THR A 329 -22.00 17.48 -18.32
N ASN A 330 -21.14 16.71 -17.63
CA ASN A 330 -20.40 17.13 -16.43
C ASN A 330 -19.10 17.90 -16.72
N GLY A 331 -18.73 18.10 -18.00
CA GLY A 331 -17.66 19.00 -18.43
C GLY A 331 -16.38 18.32 -18.97
N VAL A 332 -16.34 17.00 -19.07
CA VAL A 332 -15.23 16.29 -19.73
C VAL A 332 -15.37 16.45 -21.25
N ALA A 333 -14.41 17.13 -21.89
CA ALA A 333 -14.41 17.29 -23.35
C ALA A 333 -13.75 16.09 -24.05
N GLY A 334 -14.41 15.52 -25.05
CA GLY A 334 -13.84 14.45 -25.88
C GLY A 334 -13.60 13.15 -25.10
N GLU A 335 -12.49 12.47 -25.39
CA GLU A 335 -12.05 11.25 -24.67
C GLU A 335 -13.08 10.09 -24.60
N SER A 336 -14.12 10.03 -25.46
CA SER A 336 -15.22 9.06 -25.32
C SER A 336 -14.78 7.60 -25.29
N LYS A 337 -13.75 7.25 -26.07
CA LYS A 337 -13.17 5.89 -26.12
C LYS A 337 -12.42 5.57 -24.83
N GLN A 338 -11.65 6.52 -24.32
CA GLN A 338 -10.93 6.44 -23.05
C GLN A 338 -11.91 6.34 -21.87
N ILE A 339 -12.98 7.15 -21.84
CA ILE A 339 -14.04 7.09 -20.81
C ILE A 339 -14.70 5.71 -20.79
N ARG A 340 -15.13 5.20 -21.96
CA ARG A 340 -15.77 3.88 -22.09
C ARG A 340 -14.87 2.75 -21.61
N LEU A 341 -13.59 2.75 -22.01
CA LEU A 341 -12.65 1.71 -21.59
C LEU A 341 -12.25 1.83 -20.11
N LEU A 342 -12.10 3.04 -19.55
CA LEU A 342 -11.83 3.24 -18.13
C LEU A 342 -13.00 2.78 -17.26
N TYR A 343 -14.24 3.05 -17.69
CA TYR A 343 -15.43 2.58 -16.99
C TYR A 343 -15.50 1.05 -17.00
N LEU A 344 -15.40 0.39 -18.17
CA LEU A 344 -15.36 -1.07 -18.25
C LEU A 344 -14.18 -1.67 -17.46
N ALA A 345 -12.99 -1.07 -17.49
CA ALA A 345 -11.87 -1.54 -16.70
C ALA A 345 -12.21 -1.55 -15.20
N LEU A 346 -12.78 -0.47 -14.66
CA LEU A 346 -13.21 -0.42 -13.25
C LEU A 346 -14.34 -1.40 -12.93
N VAL A 347 -15.33 -1.58 -13.82
CA VAL A 347 -16.41 -2.59 -13.62
C VAL A 347 -15.86 -4.02 -13.61
N SER A 348 -14.74 -4.30 -14.28
CA SER A 348 -14.10 -5.64 -14.28
C SER A 348 -13.62 -6.10 -12.89
N ARG A 349 -13.64 -5.21 -11.88
CA ARG A 349 -13.47 -5.57 -10.46
C ARG A 349 -14.44 -6.66 -10.00
N LEU A 350 -15.65 -6.72 -10.59
CA LEU A 350 -16.70 -7.71 -10.28
C LEU A 350 -16.37 -9.13 -10.80
N LEU A 351 -15.34 -9.27 -11.63
CA LEU A 351 -14.90 -10.55 -12.20
C LEU A 351 -13.74 -11.16 -11.39
N ASP A 352 -13.38 -12.39 -11.75
CA ASP A 352 -12.27 -13.13 -11.15
C ASP A 352 -10.89 -12.54 -11.47
N LYS A 353 -10.76 -11.76 -12.56
CA LYS A 353 -9.50 -11.13 -13.00
C LYS A 353 -9.78 -9.79 -13.68
N GLN A 354 -9.19 -8.73 -13.12
CA GLN A 354 -9.38 -7.35 -13.55
C GLN A 354 -8.58 -6.98 -14.80
N VAL A 355 -9.07 -5.96 -15.50
CA VAL A 355 -8.44 -5.38 -16.69
C VAL A 355 -7.70 -4.11 -16.28
N ASN A 356 -6.38 -4.17 -16.28
CA ASN A 356 -5.52 -3.11 -15.77
C ASN A 356 -5.21 -2.04 -16.84
N VAL A 357 -5.18 -0.76 -16.45
CA VAL A 357 -5.08 0.36 -17.40
C VAL A 357 -4.00 1.37 -16.98
N ALA A 358 -3.25 1.87 -17.96
CA ALA A 358 -2.27 2.93 -17.82
C ALA A 358 -2.65 4.15 -18.66
N VAL A 359 -3.03 5.26 -18.00
CA VAL A 359 -3.36 6.54 -18.64
C VAL A 359 -2.08 7.35 -18.85
N LYS A 360 -1.69 7.54 -20.11
CA LYS A 360 -0.48 8.21 -20.57
C LYS A 360 -0.81 9.53 -21.25
N GLY A 361 0.10 10.51 -21.17
CA GLY A 361 -0.05 11.80 -21.83
C GLY A 361 0.73 12.95 -21.18
N PRO A 362 0.80 14.12 -21.83
CA PRO A 362 1.51 15.29 -21.31
C PRO A 362 1.02 15.74 -19.92
N SER A 363 1.83 16.54 -19.22
CA SER A 363 1.35 17.22 -18.02
C SER A 363 0.26 18.23 -18.41
N SER A 364 -0.66 18.53 -17.49
CA SER A 364 -1.88 19.32 -17.72
C SER A 364 -2.85 18.80 -18.80
N GLY A 365 -2.54 17.71 -19.52
CA GLY A 365 -3.41 17.10 -20.53
C GLY A 365 -4.62 16.34 -19.98
N GLY A 366 -5.20 16.74 -18.84
CA GLY A 366 -6.46 16.19 -18.33
C GLY A 366 -6.46 14.78 -17.71
N LYS A 367 -5.34 14.05 -17.67
CA LYS A 367 -5.28 12.65 -17.18
C LYS A 367 -5.95 12.42 -15.81
N SER A 368 -5.59 13.19 -14.79
CA SER A 368 -6.12 13.03 -13.44
C SER A 368 -7.61 13.37 -13.42
N TYR A 369 -7.99 14.51 -14.01
CA TYR A 369 -9.38 14.94 -14.15
C TYR A 369 -10.28 13.91 -14.88
N LEU A 370 -9.76 13.21 -15.88
CA LEU A 370 -10.44 12.10 -16.55
C LEU A 370 -10.68 10.93 -15.58
N ILE A 371 -9.63 10.48 -14.88
CA ILE A 371 -9.73 9.41 -13.86
C ILE A 371 -10.70 9.80 -12.75
N GLU A 372 -10.50 10.95 -12.10
CA GLU A 372 -11.37 11.51 -11.07
C GLU A 372 -12.83 11.63 -11.52
N SER A 373 -13.07 11.93 -12.80
CA SER A 373 -14.44 12.06 -13.33
C SER A 373 -15.09 10.70 -13.59
N VAL A 374 -14.32 9.68 -13.97
CA VAL A 374 -14.81 8.30 -14.04
C VAL A 374 -15.06 7.73 -12.64
N LEU A 375 -14.14 7.91 -11.69
CA LEU A 375 -14.24 7.37 -10.33
C LEU A 375 -15.48 7.86 -9.57
N LYS A 376 -15.98 9.07 -9.85
CA LYS A 376 -17.23 9.61 -9.26
C LYS A 376 -18.47 8.75 -9.52
N ALA A 377 -18.43 7.83 -10.49
CA ALA A 377 -19.50 6.87 -10.79
C ALA A 377 -19.53 5.65 -9.85
N PHE A 378 -18.51 5.46 -9.04
CA PHE A 378 -18.33 4.33 -8.13
C PHE A 378 -18.43 4.80 -6.66
N ALA A 379 -18.52 3.84 -5.74
CA ALA A 379 -18.36 4.09 -4.30
C ALA A 379 -16.88 4.03 -3.89
N GLU A 380 -16.53 4.61 -2.74
CA GLU A 380 -15.15 4.61 -2.20
C GLU A 380 -14.68 3.21 -1.75
N SER A 381 -15.60 2.25 -1.63
CA SER A 381 -15.30 0.81 -1.49
C SER A 381 -14.74 0.18 -2.78
N ALA A 382 -15.06 0.73 -3.95
CA ALA A 382 -14.68 0.15 -5.24
C ALA A 382 -13.23 0.46 -5.67
N TYR A 383 -12.59 1.45 -5.06
CA TYR A 383 -11.21 1.84 -5.35
C TYR A 383 -10.45 2.35 -4.11
N TYR A 384 -9.13 2.43 -4.20
CA TYR A 384 -8.24 3.02 -3.20
C TYR A 384 -7.23 3.91 -3.94
N ASP A 385 -7.27 5.21 -3.69
CA ASP A 385 -6.49 6.21 -4.44
C ASP A 385 -5.25 6.68 -3.67
N LEU A 386 -4.10 6.62 -4.33
CA LEU A 386 -2.81 7.03 -3.79
C LEU A 386 -2.14 8.06 -4.71
N SER A 387 -2.04 9.30 -4.20
CA SER A 387 -1.40 10.40 -4.93
C SER A 387 0.11 10.19 -5.11
N THR A 388 0.76 9.54 -4.14
CA THR A 388 2.15 9.05 -4.21
C THR A 388 2.30 7.84 -3.28
N MET A 389 3.39 7.07 -3.41
CA MET A 389 3.70 5.96 -2.50
C MET A 389 5.22 5.75 -2.36
N SER A 390 5.66 5.17 -1.25
CA SER A 390 7.02 4.65 -1.10
C SER A 390 7.14 3.24 -1.74
N GLU A 391 8.36 2.79 -2.05
CA GLU A 391 8.59 1.51 -2.75
C GLU A 391 8.00 0.28 -2.03
N LYS A 392 7.83 0.36 -0.71
CA LYS A 392 7.29 -0.70 0.15
C LYS A 392 5.86 -0.44 0.64
N ALA A 393 5.21 0.67 0.28
CA ALA A 393 3.89 1.00 0.82
C ALA A 393 2.85 -0.12 0.59
N LEU A 394 2.86 -0.75 -0.59
CA LEU A 394 1.90 -1.79 -0.98
C LEU A 394 2.02 -3.11 -0.18
N ILE A 395 3.14 -3.38 0.50
CA ILE A 395 3.27 -4.53 1.41
C ILE A 395 2.95 -4.19 2.87
N TYR A 396 2.63 -2.93 3.16
CA TYR A 396 2.18 -2.46 4.48
C TYR A 396 0.77 -1.86 4.42
N LEU A 397 0.03 -2.13 3.33
CA LEU A 397 -1.33 -1.66 3.14
C LEU A 397 -2.31 -2.61 3.85
N ASP A 398 -2.82 -2.18 4.99
CA ASP A 398 -3.74 -2.93 5.86
C ASP A 398 -5.21 -2.63 5.47
N GLU A 399 -5.53 -2.79 4.18
CA GLU A 399 -6.84 -2.53 3.57
C GLU A 399 -7.33 -3.78 2.83
N ASP A 400 -8.65 -4.00 2.81
CA ASP A 400 -9.24 -4.99 1.92
C ASP A 400 -9.24 -4.46 0.48
N MET A 401 -8.54 -5.19 -0.40
CA MET A 401 -8.38 -4.85 -1.82
C MET A 401 -9.13 -5.83 -2.75
N ARG A 402 -9.88 -6.78 -2.19
CA ARG A 402 -10.69 -7.74 -2.95
C ARG A 402 -11.82 -7.02 -3.70
N HIS A 403 -11.92 -7.25 -5.01
CA HIS A 403 -12.88 -6.58 -5.90
C HIS A 403 -12.80 -5.04 -5.89
N ARG A 404 -11.61 -4.52 -5.57
CA ARG A 404 -11.25 -3.10 -5.48
C ARG A 404 -10.19 -2.75 -6.52
N PHE A 405 -10.13 -1.49 -6.94
CA PHE A 405 -9.05 -0.97 -7.79
C PHE A 405 -8.05 -0.13 -7.01
N LEU A 406 -6.77 -0.49 -7.09
CA LEU A 406 -5.68 0.41 -6.70
C LEU A 406 -5.52 1.49 -7.78
N VAL A 407 -5.66 2.75 -7.40
CA VAL A 407 -5.44 3.91 -8.26
C VAL A 407 -4.12 4.59 -7.85
N ILE A 408 -3.24 4.83 -8.83
CA ILE A 408 -1.95 5.49 -8.62
C ILE A 408 -1.88 6.75 -9.50
N ALA A 409 -1.98 7.92 -8.88
CA ALA A 409 -1.73 9.18 -9.56
C ALA A 409 -0.22 9.40 -9.77
N GLU A 410 0.13 10.19 -10.77
CA GLU A 410 1.48 10.73 -11.03
C GLU A 410 2.65 9.72 -10.85
N ALA A 411 2.57 8.56 -11.50
CA ALA A 411 3.58 7.50 -11.46
C ALA A 411 4.91 7.83 -12.18
N SER A 412 5.32 9.10 -12.21
CA SER A 412 6.66 9.56 -12.55
C SER A 412 7.68 9.22 -11.45
N GLY A 413 7.80 7.93 -11.15
CA GLY A 413 8.59 7.42 -10.03
C GLY A 413 8.71 5.89 -9.94
N MET A 414 8.05 5.12 -10.82
CA MET A 414 8.20 3.66 -10.93
C MET A 414 9.58 3.27 -11.50
N GLN A 415 10.60 3.47 -10.68
CA GLN A 415 12.03 3.23 -10.95
C GLN A 415 12.68 2.39 -9.84
N GLY A 416 12.04 2.25 -8.68
CA GLY A 416 12.48 1.33 -7.64
C GLY A 416 12.22 -0.12 -8.04
N ASP A 417 13.24 -0.97 -7.91
CA ASP A 417 13.18 -2.40 -8.26
C ASP A 417 12.05 -3.12 -7.52
N MET A 418 11.91 -2.84 -6.21
CA MET A 418 10.89 -3.45 -5.35
C MET A 418 9.48 -2.99 -5.70
N GLN A 419 9.28 -1.69 -5.96
CA GLN A 419 7.96 -1.18 -6.37
C GLN A 419 7.51 -1.83 -7.69
N SER A 420 8.44 -1.94 -8.65
CA SER A 420 8.18 -2.52 -9.96
C SER A 420 7.96 -4.04 -9.88
N TYR A 421 8.64 -4.74 -8.96
CA TYR A 421 8.36 -6.14 -8.62
C TYR A 421 6.93 -6.30 -8.08
N LEU A 422 6.55 -5.53 -7.06
CA LEU A 422 5.24 -5.63 -6.41
C LEU A 422 4.09 -5.34 -7.39
N ILE A 423 4.24 -4.32 -8.24
CA ILE A 423 3.30 -4.01 -9.32
C ILE A 423 3.22 -5.16 -10.34
N ARG A 424 4.35 -5.75 -10.73
CA ARG A 424 4.38 -6.90 -11.66
C ARG A 424 3.69 -8.13 -11.08
N THR A 425 3.83 -8.38 -9.78
CA THR A 425 3.11 -9.45 -9.05
C THR A 425 1.62 -9.17 -9.04
N LEU A 426 1.19 -7.97 -8.62
CA LEU A 426 -0.21 -7.54 -8.63
C LEU A 426 -0.86 -7.70 -10.03
N LEU A 427 -0.19 -7.22 -11.08
CA LEU A 427 -0.62 -7.35 -12.48
C LEU A 427 -0.64 -8.79 -13.04
N SER A 428 -0.06 -9.77 -12.33
CA SER A 428 0.01 -11.16 -12.77
C SER A 428 -0.86 -12.11 -11.94
N GLU A 429 -0.96 -11.85 -10.63
CA GLU A 429 -1.59 -12.72 -9.63
C GLU A 429 -2.85 -12.11 -8.99
N GLY A 430 -3.10 -10.81 -9.18
CA GLY A 430 -4.25 -10.09 -8.60
C GLY A 430 -4.15 -9.79 -7.11
N ARG A 431 -3.04 -10.15 -6.46
CA ARG A 431 -2.75 -9.97 -5.03
C ARG A 431 -1.24 -9.85 -4.79
N ILE A 432 -0.82 -9.63 -3.55
CA ILE A 432 0.60 -9.62 -3.14
C ILE A 432 0.80 -10.55 -1.95
N ARG A 433 1.80 -11.44 -2.03
CA ARG A 433 2.38 -12.15 -0.86
C ARG A 433 3.88 -11.84 -0.81
N TYR A 434 4.36 -11.29 0.29
CA TYR A 434 5.76 -10.90 0.47
C TYR A 434 6.26 -11.33 1.84
N GLN A 435 7.29 -12.18 1.88
CA GLN A 435 7.90 -12.62 3.13
C GLN A 435 9.11 -11.74 3.45
N THR A 436 9.16 -11.22 4.68
CA THR A 436 10.24 -10.35 5.18
C THR A 436 10.78 -10.87 6.51
N ALA A 437 11.99 -10.46 6.85
CA ALA A 437 12.45 -10.51 8.24
C ALA A 437 11.81 -9.37 9.03
N GLU A 438 11.36 -9.63 10.26
CA GLU A 438 11.05 -8.61 11.27
C GLU A 438 11.91 -8.88 12.52
N ALA A 439 12.58 -7.85 13.02
CA ALA A 439 13.40 -7.93 14.23
C ALA A 439 12.51 -7.76 15.46
N THR A 440 12.46 -8.78 16.32
CA THR A 440 11.72 -8.74 17.59
C THR A 440 12.69 -8.76 18.77
N ALA A 441 12.22 -8.44 19.98
CA ALA A 441 13.01 -8.57 21.21
C ALA A 441 13.57 -10.00 21.43
N ASN A 442 12.94 -11.01 20.82
CA ASN A 442 13.36 -12.42 20.86
C ASN A 442 14.11 -12.86 19.57
N GLY A 443 14.72 -11.92 18.85
CA GLY A 443 15.48 -12.16 17.62
C GLY A 443 14.69 -11.94 16.33
N VAL A 444 15.33 -12.21 15.20
CA VAL A 444 14.73 -12.09 13.86
C VAL A 444 13.75 -13.23 13.62
N LYS A 445 12.52 -12.90 13.21
CA LYS A 445 11.51 -13.88 12.80
C LYS A 445 11.02 -13.59 11.37
N PRO A 446 10.66 -14.62 10.59
CA PRO A 446 10.00 -14.41 9.32
C PRO A 446 8.57 -13.91 9.57
N ARG A 447 8.21 -12.78 8.96
CA ARG A 447 6.85 -12.27 8.86
C ARG A 447 6.38 -12.36 7.42
N LEU A 448 5.15 -12.80 7.23
CA LEU A 448 4.46 -12.73 5.96
C LEU A 448 3.62 -11.44 5.93
N LEU A 449 3.67 -10.74 4.81
CA LEU A 449 2.87 -9.57 4.50
C LEU A 449 2.02 -9.92 3.28
N GLU A 450 0.70 -9.77 3.40
CA GLU A 450 -0.26 -10.20 2.39
C GLU A 450 -1.24 -9.05 2.12
N MET A 451 -1.46 -8.74 0.84
CA MET A 451 -2.50 -7.81 0.38
C MET A 451 -3.42 -8.64 -0.50
N GLU A 452 -4.60 -8.98 0.01
CA GLU A 452 -5.49 -9.96 -0.62
C GLU A 452 -6.24 -9.42 -1.85
N GLY A 453 -6.67 -10.34 -2.70
CA GLY A 453 -7.25 -10.04 -4.01
C GLY A 453 -8.45 -10.92 -4.38
N PRO A 454 -9.08 -10.67 -5.54
CA PRO A 454 -8.46 -10.07 -6.73
C PRO A 454 -8.60 -8.54 -6.79
N THR A 455 -7.50 -7.86 -7.16
CA THR A 455 -7.35 -6.39 -7.18
C THR A 455 -6.99 -5.89 -8.58
N GLY A 456 -7.63 -4.83 -9.05
CA GLY A 456 -7.28 -4.13 -10.30
C GLY A 456 -6.27 -2.99 -10.12
N LEU A 457 -5.54 -2.62 -11.17
CA LEU A 457 -4.62 -1.47 -11.17
C LEU A 457 -5.01 -0.44 -12.25
N LEU A 458 -5.17 0.81 -11.81
CA LEU A 458 -5.28 2.00 -12.66
C LEU A 458 -4.11 2.94 -12.34
N VAL A 459 -3.27 3.24 -13.32
CA VAL A 459 -2.09 4.12 -13.14
C VAL A 459 -2.11 5.28 -14.12
N SER A 460 -1.71 6.49 -13.68
CA SER A 460 -1.46 7.62 -14.58
C SER A 460 0.03 7.99 -14.63
N THR A 461 0.55 8.33 -15.82
CA THR A 461 1.96 8.71 -15.99
C THR A 461 2.18 9.76 -17.08
N THR A 462 3.30 10.48 -16.99
CA THR A 462 3.78 11.44 -18.00
C THR A 462 4.85 10.87 -18.93
N ALA A 463 5.26 9.61 -18.71
CA ALA A 463 6.22 8.88 -19.53
C ALA A 463 5.57 8.33 -20.83
N THR A 464 6.35 8.20 -21.90
CA THR A 464 5.88 7.62 -23.18
C THR A 464 5.75 6.09 -23.11
N ARG A 465 6.70 5.44 -22.41
CA ARG A 465 6.70 4.01 -22.09
C ARG A 465 6.83 3.79 -20.58
N LEU A 466 6.22 2.72 -20.09
CA LEU A 466 6.47 2.13 -18.77
C LEU A 466 7.54 1.03 -18.91
N HIS A 467 7.85 0.33 -17.82
CA HIS A 467 8.69 -0.86 -17.89
C HIS A 467 8.04 -1.91 -18.83
N PRO A 468 8.76 -2.49 -19.82
CA PRO A 468 8.15 -3.32 -20.87
C PRO A 468 7.32 -4.52 -20.36
N GLU A 469 7.74 -5.10 -19.23
CA GLU A 469 6.99 -6.16 -18.57
C GLU A 469 5.63 -5.73 -18.00
N ASN A 470 5.51 -4.46 -17.58
CA ASN A 470 4.28 -3.93 -17.02
C ASN A 470 3.38 -3.43 -18.17
N GLU A 471 3.97 -2.82 -19.20
CA GLU A 471 3.27 -2.36 -20.40
C GLU A 471 2.66 -3.50 -21.24
N THR A 472 3.21 -4.72 -21.10
CA THR A 472 2.63 -5.96 -21.66
C THR A 472 1.63 -6.65 -20.71
N ARG A 473 1.14 -5.92 -19.69
CA ARG A 473 0.11 -6.33 -18.71
C ARG A 473 -0.93 -5.22 -18.44
N LEU A 474 -0.87 -4.11 -19.19
CA LEU A 474 -1.67 -2.88 -19.02
C LEU A 474 -2.15 -2.40 -20.40
N PHE A 475 -3.44 -2.06 -20.55
CA PHE A 475 -3.89 -1.26 -21.70
C PHE A 475 -3.35 0.17 -21.56
N SER A 476 -2.58 0.63 -22.54
CA SER A 476 -2.00 1.98 -22.55
C SER A 476 -2.96 2.97 -23.23
N LEU A 477 -3.77 3.68 -22.45
CA LEU A 477 -4.63 4.75 -22.96
C LEU A 477 -3.82 6.04 -23.12
N LEU A 478 -3.75 6.56 -24.34
CA LEU A 478 -3.22 7.91 -24.62
C LEU A 478 -4.36 8.93 -24.55
N VAL A 479 -4.15 10.00 -23.77
CA VAL A 479 -5.07 11.16 -23.73
C VAL A 479 -4.74 12.12 -24.87
N THR A 480 -5.76 12.67 -25.52
CA THR A 480 -5.62 13.37 -26.81
C THR A 480 -5.03 14.77 -26.66
N ASP A 481 -3.94 15.06 -27.38
CA ASP A 481 -3.20 16.33 -27.33
C ASP A 481 -3.36 17.19 -28.60
N THR A 482 -4.44 17.01 -29.35
CA THR A 482 -4.71 17.72 -30.61
C THR A 482 -5.21 19.16 -30.40
N PRO A 483 -5.07 20.06 -31.39
CA PRO A 483 -5.59 21.43 -31.29
C PRO A 483 -7.12 21.48 -31.15
N ASP A 484 -7.84 20.59 -31.84
CA ASP A 484 -9.31 20.53 -31.76
C ASP A 484 -9.80 19.98 -30.41
N GLN A 485 -9.10 19.00 -29.81
CA GLN A 485 -9.39 18.59 -28.44
C GLN A 485 -9.10 19.72 -27.44
N THR A 486 -7.97 20.42 -27.60
CA THR A 486 -7.63 21.59 -26.76
C THR A 486 -8.70 22.68 -26.85
N LYS A 487 -9.23 22.92 -28.05
CA LYS A 487 -10.34 23.84 -28.31
C LYS A 487 -11.68 23.35 -27.72
N ALA A 488 -11.94 22.04 -27.72
CA ALA A 488 -13.10 21.45 -27.05
C ALA A 488 -13.00 21.61 -25.52
N VAL A 489 -11.82 21.37 -24.93
CA VAL A 489 -11.52 21.64 -23.51
C VAL A 489 -11.70 23.12 -23.17
N PHE A 490 -11.22 24.05 -24.00
CA PHE A 490 -11.45 25.50 -23.77
C PHE A 490 -12.93 25.86 -23.86
N LYS A 491 -13.69 25.32 -24.82
CA LYS A 491 -15.15 25.50 -24.88
C LYS A 491 -15.83 24.96 -23.61
N ALA A 492 -15.35 23.82 -23.10
CA ALA A 492 -15.89 23.24 -21.88
C ALA A 492 -15.54 24.05 -20.62
N LEU A 493 -14.32 24.61 -20.51
CA LEU A 493 -13.92 25.46 -19.38
C LEU A 493 -14.60 26.84 -19.40
N ALA A 494 -15.00 27.34 -20.58
CA ALA A 494 -15.73 28.60 -20.72
C ALA A 494 -17.21 28.54 -20.31
N GLU A 495 -17.78 27.34 -20.11
CA GLU A 495 -19.19 27.16 -19.76
C GLU A 495 -19.45 27.38 -18.25
N GLN A 496 -19.55 28.67 -17.87
CA GLN A 496 -19.67 29.11 -16.47
C GLN A 496 -20.95 28.64 -15.74
N LYS A 497 -21.94 28.08 -16.44
CA LYS A 497 -23.21 27.60 -15.87
C LYS A 497 -23.56 26.23 -16.43
N ARG A 498 -23.15 25.17 -15.75
CA ARG A 498 -23.65 23.80 -15.97
C ARG A 498 -24.69 23.43 -14.93
N LYS A 499 -25.65 22.60 -15.34
CA LYS A 499 -26.42 21.73 -14.44
C LYS A 499 -25.83 20.32 -14.60
N PRO A 500 -24.93 19.87 -13.71
CA PRO A 500 -24.34 18.54 -13.85
C PRO A 500 -25.42 17.45 -13.73
N ALA A 501 -25.24 16.38 -14.50
CA ALA A 501 -26.01 15.14 -14.38
C ALA A 501 -25.59 14.40 -13.11
N SER A 502 -26.57 13.81 -12.41
CA SER A 502 -26.31 13.08 -11.16
C SER A 502 -25.52 11.80 -11.42
N MET A 503 -24.51 11.57 -10.59
CA MET A 503 -23.75 10.31 -10.57
C MET A 503 -24.44 9.23 -9.72
N GLU A 504 -25.59 9.53 -9.10
CA GLU A 504 -26.29 8.60 -8.19
C GLU A 504 -26.78 7.33 -8.89
N GLN A 505 -27.39 7.44 -10.07
CA GLN A 505 -27.86 6.26 -10.82
C GLN A 505 -26.70 5.35 -11.25
N TRP A 506 -25.53 5.92 -11.51
CA TRP A 506 -24.31 5.20 -11.85
C TRP A 506 -23.72 4.45 -10.66
N ARG A 507 -23.73 5.07 -9.47
CA ARG A 507 -23.36 4.42 -8.21
C ARG A 507 -24.34 3.32 -7.81
N ALA A 508 -25.64 3.58 -7.97
CA ALA A 508 -26.68 2.59 -7.74
C ALA A 508 -26.52 1.39 -8.69
N LEU A 509 -26.22 1.61 -9.97
CA LEU A 509 -25.90 0.51 -10.88
C LEU A 509 -24.72 -0.32 -10.36
N GLN A 510 -23.66 0.31 -9.85
CA GLN A 510 -22.54 -0.39 -9.24
C GLN A 510 -22.92 -1.20 -7.99
N THR A 511 -23.69 -0.62 -7.07
CA THR A 511 -24.16 -1.33 -5.85
C THR A 511 -25.13 -2.47 -6.16
N TRP A 512 -25.97 -2.33 -7.18
CA TRP A 512 -26.82 -3.43 -7.65
C TRP A 512 -25.99 -4.57 -8.23
N LEU A 513 -25.04 -4.26 -9.13
CA LEU A 513 -24.12 -5.23 -9.75
C LEU A 513 -23.23 -5.97 -8.73
N GLU A 514 -22.81 -5.31 -7.65
CA GLU A 514 -22.03 -5.91 -6.55
C GLU A 514 -22.76 -7.07 -5.85
N ALA A 515 -24.09 -7.08 -5.86
CA ALA A 515 -24.90 -8.13 -5.25
C ALA A 515 -25.34 -9.25 -6.22
N GLN A 516 -25.06 -9.12 -7.53
CA GLN A 516 -25.50 -10.11 -8.52
C GLN A 516 -24.48 -11.24 -8.75
N ARG A 517 -24.96 -12.35 -9.34
CA ARG A 517 -24.11 -13.40 -9.91
C ARG A 517 -23.50 -12.94 -11.23
N ASN A 518 -22.22 -12.58 -11.16
CA ASN A 518 -21.42 -11.97 -12.23
C ASN A 518 -20.59 -12.99 -13.05
N GLU A 519 -20.86 -14.29 -12.91
CA GLU A 519 -20.25 -15.33 -13.75
C GLU A 519 -20.77 -15.26 -15.20
N VAL A 520 -19.87 -15.37 -16.19
CA VAL A 520 -20.21 -15.18 -17.62
C VAL A 520 -19.64 -16.29 -18.51
N VAL A 521 -20.46 -16.86 -19.39
CA VAL A 521 -20.08 -17.70 -20.52
C VAL A 521 -19.95 -16.82 -21.78
N VAL A 522 -18.94 -17.09 -22.61
CA VAL A 522 -18.75 -16.40 -23.91
C VAL A 522 -18.79 -17.46 -25.01
N PRO A 523 -19.97 -17.76 -25.60
CA PRO A 523 -20.16 -18.94 -26.47
C PRO A 523 -19.26 -18.93 -27.72
N PHE A 524 -18.98 -17.74 -28.27
CA PHE A 524 -18.15 -17.54 -29.45
C PHE A 524 -16.64 -17.46 -29.16
N ALA A 525 -16.20 -17.58 -27.90
CA ALA A 525 -14.78 -17.50 -27.56
C ALA A 525 -13.88 -18.56 -28.26
N PRO A 526 -14.32 -19.81 -28.54
CA PRO A 526 -13.52 -20.76 -29.32
C PRO A 526 -13.34 -20.31 -30.78
N ALA A 527 -14.40 -19.84 -31.43
CA ALA A 527 -14.34 -19.30 -32.79
C ALA A 527 -13.40 -18.08 -32.87
N LEU A 528 -13.49 -17.18 -31.87
CA LEU A 528 -12.60 -16.04 -31.74
C LEU A 528 -11.12 -16.46 -31.56
N ALA A 529 -10.86 -17.54 -30.83
CA ALA A 529 -9.52 -18.08 -30.63
C ALA A 529 -8.91 -18.71 -31.88
N GLU A 530 -9.72 -19.24 -32.81
CA GLU A 530 -9.24 -19.73 -34.12
C GLU A 530 -8.98 -18.59 -35.13
N LEU A 531 -9.68 -17.46 -35.01
CA LEU A 531 -9.56 -16.32 -35.93
C LEU A 531 -8.46 -15.32 -35.56
N VAL A 532 -8.10 -15.19 -34.27
CA VAL A 532 -7.05 -14.24 -33.84
C VAL A 532 -5.67 -14.75 -34.27
N PRO A 533 -4.89 -13.97 -35.05
CA PRO A 533 -3.67 -14.46 -35.68
C PRO A 533 -2.56 -14.72 -34.64
N PRO A 534 -1.91 -15.90 -34.63
CA PRO A 534 -0.95 -16.29 -33.58
C PRO A 534 0.45 -15.64 -33.72
N ILE A 535 0.53 -14.41 -34.25
CA ILE A 535 1.78 -13.75 -34.67
C ILE A 535 2.68 -13.27 -33.52
N ALA A 536 2.12 -13.02 -32.32
CA ALA A 536 2.86 -12.44 -31.21
C ALA A 536 2.49 -13.10 -29.87
N VAL A 537 3.49 -13.43 -29.06
CA VAL A 537 3.29 -14.02 -27.71
C VAL A 537 2.49 -13.08 -26.79
N ARG A 538 2.58 -11.77 -27.02
CA ARG A 538 1.83 -10.73 -26.30
C ARG A 538 0.31 -10.90 -26.45
N LEU A 539 -0.18 -11.27 -27.63
CA LEU A 539 -1.62 -11.47 -27.91
C LEU A 539 -2.28 -12.43 -26.93
N ARG A 540 -1.55 -13.41 -26.37
CA ARG A 540 -2.08 -14.34 -25.35
C ARG A 540 -2.57 -13.62 -24.08
N ARG A 541 -2.01 -12.45 -23.77
CA ARG A 541 -2.46 -11.58 -22.67
C ARG A 541 -3.53 -10.59 -23.14
N ASP A 542 -3.32 -9.96 -24.29
CA ASP A 542 -4.25 -8.95 -24.81
C ASP A 542 -5.62 -9.58 -25.17
N PHE A 543 -5.64 -10.79 -25.76
CA PHE A 543 -6.84 -11.61 -25.99
C PHE A 543 -7.57 -11.97 -24.69
N LYS A 544 -6.83 -12.38 -23.65
CA LYS A 544 -7.40 -12.65 -22.32
C LYS A 544 -8.04 -11.40 -21.71
N ALA A 545 -7.41 -10.23 -21.89
CA ALA A 545 -7.96 -8.95 -21.43
C ALA A 545 -9.19 -8.53 -22.24
N ALA A 546 -9.19 -8.72 -23.56
CA ALA A 546 -10.36 -8.51 -24.42
C ALA A 546 -11.53 -9.41 -24.01
N LEU A 547 -11.31 -10.70 -23.77
CA LEU A 547 -12.35 -11.60 -23.25
C LEU A 547 -12.90 -11.17 -21.89
N GLN A 548 -12.05 -10.68 -20.97
CA GLN A 548 -12.56 -10.15 -19.69
C GLN A 548 -13.35 -8.84 -19.87
N LEU A 549 -13.02 -8.00 -20.84
CA LEU A 549 -13.85 -6.84 -21.19
C LEU A 549 -15.20 -7.26 -21.79
N VAL A 550 -15.25 -8.29 -22.64
CA VAL A 550 -16.51 -8.86 -23.17
C VAL A 550 -17.38 -9.38 -22.01
N LYS A 551 -16.79 -10.12 -21.07
CA LYS A 551 -17.49 -10.54 -19.85
C LYS A 551 -17.97 -9.36 -19.01
N THR A 552 -17.16 -8.31 -18.90
CA THR A 552 -17.53 -7.11 -18.13
C THR A 552 -18.68 -6.36 -18.78
N HIS A 553 -18.74 -6.31 -20.13
CA HIS A 553 -19.85 -5.72 -20.86
C HIS A 553 -21.14 -6.54 -20.65
N ALA A 554 -21.08 -7.86 -20.72
CA ALA A 554 -22.21 -8.74 -20.41
C ALA A 554 -22.70 -8.59 -18.95
N VAL A 555 -21.78 -8.44 -17.97
CA VAL A 555 -22.11 -8.10 -16.57
C VAL A 555 -22.82 -6.76 -16.46
N LEU A 556 -22.36 -5.73 -17.17
CA LEU A 556 -22.94 -4.39 -17.15
C LEU A 556 -24.38 -4.38 -17.70
N HIS A 557 -24.69 -5.26 -18.64
CA HIS A 557 -26.01 -5.43 -19.28
C HIS A 557 -26.83 -6.60 -18.71
N GLN A 558 -26.45 -7.18 -17.56
CA GLN A 558 -27.03 -8.46 -17.08
C GLN A 558 -28.51 -8.41 -16.67
N ALA A 559 -29.14 -7.23 -16.68
CA ALA A 559 -30.59 -7.08 -16.52
C ALA A 559 -31.39 -7.60 -17.72
N GLU A 560 -30.80 -7.55 -18.92
CA GLU A 560 -31.44 -7.93 -20.19
C GLU A 560 -30.80 -9.18 -20.83
N ARG A 561 -29.70 -9.69 -20.25
CA ARG A 561 -28.96 -10.86 -20.76
C ARG A 561 -29.58 -12.18 -20.29
N ASN A 562 -29.67 -13.13 -21.21
CA ASN A 562 -30.05 -14.51 -20.92
C ASN A 562 -29.03 -15.20 -19.99
N ARG A 563 -29.51 -16.15 -19.18
CA ARG A 563 -28.66 -17.03 -18.35
C ARG A 563 -28.79 -18.50 -18.77
N ASP A 564 -27.70 -19.25 -18.61
CA ASP A 564 -27.66 -20.69 -18.87
C ASP A 564 -28.20 -21.54 -17.69
N GLU A 565 -28.14 -22.87 -17.82
CA GLU A 565 -28.63 -23.83 -16.82
C GLU A 565 -27.92 -23.71 -15.45
N ASP A 566 -26.67 -23.22 -15.41
CA ASP A 566 -25.89 -22.95 -14.19
C ASP A 566 -26.10 -21.52 -13.65
N GLY A 567 -26.93 -20.71 -14.33
CA GLY A 567 -27.24 -19.32 -13.99
C GLY A 567 -26.15 -18.30 -14.39
N TRP A 568 -25.19 -18.70 -15.23
CA TRP A 568 -24.15 -17.81 -15.75
C TRP A 568 -24.74 -16.93 -16.85
N ILE A 569 -24.29 -15.68 -16.93
CA ILE A 569 -24.68 -14.72 -17.97
C ILE A 569 -24.13 -15.21 -19.32
N ILE A 570 -24.97 -15.25 -20.34
CA ILE A 570 -24.55 -15.56 -21.72
C ILE A 570 -24.16 -14.26 -22.41
N ALA A 571 -22.89 -14.09 -22.77
CA ALA A 571 -22.42 -12.92 -23.51
C ALA A 571 -22.86 -12.98 -24.98
N GLU A 572 -23.28 -11.84 -25.53
CA GLU A 572 -23.79 -11.69 -26.89
C GLU A 572 -22.74 -11.11 -27.85
N TYR A 573 -22.99 -11.23 -29.15
CA TYR A 573 -22.13 -10.64 -30.19
C TYR A 573 -21.96 -9.13 -30.05
N ASP A 574 -22.96 -8.43 -29.53
CA ASP A 574 -22.92 -6.99 -29.28
C ASP A 574 -21.92 -6.62 -28.17
N ASP A 575 -21.73 -7.49 -27.17
CA ASP A 575 -20.71 -7.32 -26.12
C ASP A 575 -19.30 -7.41 -26.72
N TYR A 576 -19.09 -8.28 -27.72
CA TYR A 576 -17.86 -8.33 -28.50
C TYR A 576 -17.67 -7.12 -29.41
N ARG A 577 -18.72 -6.73 -30.16
CA ARG A 577 -18.69 -5.59 -31.09
C ARG A 577 -18.28 -4.30 -30.40
N ILE A 578 -18.87 -4.00 -29.24
CA ILE A 578 -18.53 -2.81 -28.44
C ILE A 578 -17.11 -2.88 -27.88
N VAL A 579 -16.68 -4.04 -27.36
CA VAL A 579 -15.32 -4.17 -26.80
C VAL A 579 -14.26 -4.05 -27.89
N ARG A 580 -14.47 -4.65 -29.06
CA ARG A 580 -13.56 -4.56 -30.22
C ARG A 580 -13.35 -3.10 -30.64
N GLU A 581 -14.42 -2.33 -30.78
CA GLU A 581 -14.39 -0.88 -31.07
C GLU A 581 -13.43 -0.11 -30.13
N LEU A 582 -13.39 -0.51 -28.85
CA LEU A 582 -12.60 0.13 -27.80
C LEU A 582 -11.14 -0.35 -27.74
N VAL A 583 -10.83 -1.63 -28.06
CA VAL A 583 -9.48 -2.18 -27.83
C VAL A 583 -8.66 -2.53 -29.07
N GLU A 584 -9.28 -2.73 -30.24
CA GLU A 584 -8.59 -3.24 -31.45
C GLU A 584 -7.27 -2.50 -31.75
N GLU A 585 -7.31 -1.17 -31.76
CA GLU A 585 -6.15 -0.32 -32.03
C GLU A 585 -5.06 -0.43 -30.96
N LEU A 586 -5.46 -0.58 -29.68
CA LEU A 586 -4.52 -0.75 -28.55
C LEU A 586 -3.82 -2.11 -28.61
N ILE A 587 -4.48 -3.14 -29.15
CA ILE A 587 -3.90 -4.46 -29.37
C ILE A 587 -2.95 -4.43 -30.58
N ALA A 588 -3.38 -3.86 -31.71
CA ALA A 588 -2.55 -3.71 -32.91
C ALA A 588 -1.27 -2.89 -32.64
N GLU A 589 -1.38 -1.74 -31.96
CA GLU A 589 -0.23 -0.98 -31.46
C GLU A 589 0.62 -1.80 -30.49
N GLY A 590 -0.03 -2.51 -29.55
CA GLY A 590 0.63 -3.31 -28.53
C GLY A 590 1.55 -4.41 -29.06
N VAL A 591 1.25 -4.95 -30.25
CA VAL A 591 2.04 -6.00 -30.92
C VAL A 591 2.94 -5.48 -32.05
N GLY A 592 2.90 -4.18 -32.36
CA GLY A 592 3.67 -3.56 -33.45
C GLY A 592 3.10 -3.76 -34.86
N ALA A 593 1.90 -4.33 -34.98
CA ALA A 593 1.18 -4.47 -36.27
C ALA A 593 0.34 -3.23 -36.63
N GLY A 594 0.33 -2.23 -35.74
CA GLY A 594 -0.26 -0.92 -35.96
C GLY A 594 0.57 0.19 -35.29
N VAL A 595 0.22 1.43 -35.60
CA VAL A 595 0.72 2.64 -34.93
C VAL A 595 -0.46 3.57 -34.68
N SER A 596 -0.38 4.36 -33.61
CA SER A 596 -1.39 5.39 -33.34
C SER A 596 -1.43 6.41 -34.47
N ASP A 597 -2.62 6.97 -34.72
CA ASP A 597 -2.77 8.02 -35.73
C ASP A 597 -1.90 9.24 -35.38
N THR A 598 -1.67 9.53 -34.10
CA THR A 598 -0.78 10.62 -33.65
C THR A 598 0.71 10.37 -33.98
N VAL A 599 1.16 9.11 -34.05
CA VAL A 599 2.49 8.73 -34.56
C VAL A 599 2.51 8.78 -36.09
N ARG A 600 1.46 8.27 -36.75
CA ARG A 600 1.30 8.30 -38.22
C ARG A 600 1.32 9.73 -38.77
N GLU A 601 0.54 10.64 -38.17
CA GLU A 601 0.56 12.09 -38.38
C GLU A 601 1.98 12.68 -38.26
N THR A 602 2.71 12.29 -37.20
CA THR A 602 4.04 12.85 -36.90
C THR A 602 5.09 12.40 -37.92
N VAL A 603 5.06 11.12 -38.33
CA VAL A 603 5.94 10.60 -39.37
C VAL A 603 5.59 11.17 -40.74
N HIS A 604 4.30 11.36 -41.04
CA HIS A 604 3.86 12.05 -42.26
C HIS A 604 4.28 13.53 -42.28
N ALA A 605 4.19 14.24 -41.15
CA ALA A 605 4.66 15.62 -41.04
C ALA A 605 6.18 15.75 -41.18
N VAL A 606 6.96 14.80 -40.63
CA VAL A 606 8.40 14.73 -40.93
C VAL A 606 8.62 14.48 -42.42
N LYS A 607 7.96 13.48 -43.02
CA LYS A 607 8.11 13.12 -44.44
C LYS A 607 7.81 14.29 -45.37
N ALA A 608 6.79 15.10 -45.07
CA ALA A 608 6.48 16.31 -45.81
C ALA A 608 7.56 17.39 -45.64
N LEU A 609 8.07 17.59 -44.41
CA LEU A 609 9.12 18.57 -44.11
C LEU A 609 10.53 18.17 -44.59
N THR A 610 10.77 16.89 -44.89
CA THR A 610 12.03 16.39 -45.47
C THR A 610 11.97 16.22 -46.99
N ALA A 611 10.77 16.28 -47.59
CA ALA A 611 10.57 16.29 -49.04
C ALA A 611 10.71 17.69 -49.66
N ASP A 612 10.92 18.71 -48.84
CA ASP A 612 11.21 20.08 -49.26
C ASP A 612 12.65 20.19 -49.81
N GLU A 613 12.83 20.87 -50.94
CA GLU A 613 14.16 21.08 -51.52
C GLU A 613 15.05 21.92 -50.59
N ASP A 614 14.45 22.85 -49.81
CA ASP A 614 15.10 23.66 -48.77
C ASP A 614 15.22 22.94 -47.41
N ALA A 615 14.87 21.64 -47.31
CA ALA A 615 15.10 20.87 -46.09
C ALA A 615 16.59 20.77 -45.74
N ASP A 616 16.92 20.84 -44.45
CA ASP A 616 18.30 20.72 -43.94
C ASP A 616 18.86 19.33 -44.30
N ASP A 617 20.17 19.20 -44.53
CA ASP A 617 20.82 17.92 -44.87
C ASP A 617 21.83 17.46 -43.80
N VAL A 618 21.97 16.15 -43.64
CA VAL A 618 22.98 15.51 -42.80
C VAL A 618 23.50 14.26 -43.51
N ASP A 619 24.74 14.32 -43.98
CA ASP A 619 25.44 13.20 -44.64
C ASP A 619 24.65 12.58 -45.83
N GLY A 620 23.80 13.38 -46.48
CA GLY A 620 22.92 12.97 -47.59
C GLY A 620 21.51 12.53 -47.19
N GLU A 621 21.17 12.48 -45.90
CA GLU A 621 19.79 12.35 -45.42
C GLU A 621 19.17 13.73 -45.14
N LYS A 622 18.04 14.03 -45.80
CA LYS A 622 17.22 15.21 -45.51
C LYS A 622 16.59 15.11 -44.12
N VAL A 623 16.78 16.15 -43.30
CA VAL A 623 16.27 16.23 -41.93
C VAL A 623 15.36 17.43 -41.70
N THR A 624 14.53 17.32 -40.67
CA THR A 624 13.78 18.43 -40.09
C THR A 624 14.05 18.55 -38.59
N THR A 625 13.36 19.44 -37.89
CA THR A 625 13.49 19.59 -36.43
C THR A 625 12.16 19.45 -35.74
N ALA A 626 12.15 19.01 -34.47
CA ALA A 626 10.92 18.96 -33.66
C ALA A 626 10.21 20.34 -33.55
N LYS A 627 10.92 21.46 -33.78
CA LYS A 627 10.32 22.80 -33.90
C LYS A 627 9.55 22.96 -35.23
N LYS A 628 10.16 22.59 -36.37
CA LYS A 628 9.49 22.59 -37.69
C LYS A 628 8.24 21.68 -37.66
N VAL A 629 8.36 20.48 -37.06
CA VAL A 629 7.24 19.52 -36.87
C VAL A 629 6.11 20.12 -36.01
N ALA A 630 6.42 20.74 -34.87
CA ALA A 630 5.43 21.40 -34.02
C ALA A 630 4.65 22.50 -34.78
N SER A 631 5.35 23.34 -35.55
CA SER A 631 4.72 24.39 -36.36
C SER A 631 3.85 23.84 -37.50
N HIS A 632 4.26 22.73 -38.13
CA HIS A 632 3.48 22.08 -39.19
C HIS A 632 2.19 21.45 -38.65
N LEU A 633 2.28 20.70 -37.55
CA LEU A 633 1.15 20.06 -36.87
C LEU A 633 0.30 21.05 -36.03
N LYS A 634 0.75 22.30 -35.85
CA LYS A 634 0.10 23.36 -35.05
C LYS A 634 -0.12 22.98 -33.58
N ILE A 635 0.75 22.11 -33.03
CA ILE A 635 0.77 21.68 -31.62
C ILE A 635 1.92 22.33 -30.86
N ASP A 636 1.91 22.23 -29.53
CA ASP A 636 2.99 22.77 -28.71
C ASP A 636 4.30 21.95 -28.85
N LYS A 637 5.43 22.58 -28.51
CA LYS A 637 6.76 21.98 -28.64
C LYS A 637 6.94 20.71 -27.79
N SER A 638 6.24 20.59 -26.66
CA SER A 638 6.33 19.44 -25.76
C SER A 638 5.46 18.26 -26.20
N ALA A 639 4.26 18.50 -26.75
CA ALA A 639 3.47 17.48 -27.46
C ALA A 639 4.24 16.96 -28.68
N ALA A 640 4.74 17.86 -29.54
CA ALA A 640 5.55 17.48 -30.70
C ALA A 640 6.78 16.66 -30.30
N SER A 641 7.53 17.10 -29.28
CA SER A 641 8.69 16.36 -28.76
C SER A 641 8.32 14.98 -28.21
N ARG A 642 7.17 14.84 -27.54
CA ARG A 642 6.65 13.53 -27.09
C ARG A 642 6.28 12.62 -28.26
N ARG A 643 5.49 13.10 -29.21
CA ARG A 643 5.06 12.33 -30.39
C ARG A 643 6.26 11.90 -31.25
N VAL A 644 7.20 12.82 -31.49
CA VAL A 644 8.50 12.54 -32.15
C VAL A 644 9.27 11.48 -31.37
N LYS A 645 9.36 11.58 -30.04
CA LYS A 645 10.00 10.53 -29.23
C LYS A 645 9.31 9.19 -29.40
N SER A 646 7.98 9.10 -29.34
CA SER A 646 7.25 7.84 -29.55
C SER A 646 7.52 7.22 -30.92
N ALA A 647 7.67 8.05 -31.96
CA ALA A 647 8.00 7.59 -33.31
C ALA A 647 9.47 7.12 -33.44
N ILE A 648 10.43 7.77 -32.76
CA ILE A 648 11.84 7.32 -32.68
C ILE A 648 11.94 6.04 -31.83
N ASP A 649 11.31 6.03 -30.66
CA ASP A 649 11.21 4.87 -29.75
C ASP A 649 10.63 3.63 -30.48
N GLY A 650 9.84 3.84 -31.54
CA GLY A 650 9.25 2.81 -32.42
C GLY A 650 9.95 2.56 -33.75
N GLY A 651 11.12 3.17 -34.02
CA GLY A 651 11.92 2.95 -35.25
C GLY A 651 11.51 3.78 -36.47
N TYR A 652 10.32 4.36 -36.50
CA TYR A 652 9.76 5.08 -37.65
C TYR A 652 10.39 6.46 -37.94
N LEU A 653 11.17 7.00 -36.98
CA LEU A 653 12.00 8.19 -37.15
C LEU A 653 13.43 7.94 -36.62
N LYS A 654 14.41 8.61 -37.23
CA LYS A 654 15.81 8.62 -36.78
C LYS A 654 16.19 10.03 -36.29
N ASP A 655 17.09 10.10 -35.31
CA ASP A 655 17.58 11.35 -34.71
C ASP A 655 19.08 11.51 -34.99
N LEU A 656 19.41 12.06 -36.16
CA LEU A 656 20.76 12.21 -36.72
C LEU A 656 21.56 13.35 -36.08
N ARG A 657 21.40 13.60 -34.76
CA ARG A 657 22.20 14.60 -34.04
C ARG A 657 23.48 13.99 -33.50
N GLU A 658 24.62 14.59 -33.87
CA GLU A 658 25.96 14.28 -33.33
C GLU A 658 25.95 14.17 -31.80
N HIS A 659 25.30 15.13 -31.14
CA HIS A 659 25.32 15.32 -29.68
C HIS A 659 23.95 15.79 -29.18
N LYS A 660 23.57 15.38 -27.97
CA LYS A 660 22.26 15.70 -27.38
C LYS A 660 21.96 17.19 -27.21
N ASN A 661 23.00 18.00 -27.02
CA ASN A 661 22.86 19.43 -26.78
C ASN A 661 22.70 20.24 -28.08
N ARG A 662 22.82 19.59 -29.25
CA ARG A 662 22.44 20.15 -30.56
C ARG A 662 20.91 20.08 -30.74
N PRO A 663 20.32 20.95 -31.59
CA PRO A 663 18.93 20.77 -32.01
C PRO A 663 18.71 19.40 -32.67
N GLN A 664 17.53 18.83 -32.46
CA GLN A 664 17.16 17.50 -32.95
C GLN A 664 17.05 17.48 -34.48
N LYS A 665 17.69 16.49 -35.12
CA LYS A 665 17.79 16.33 -36.58
C LYS A 665 17.00 15.08 -36.98
N LEU A 666 15.77 15.25 -37.42
CA LEU A 666 14.80 14.18 -37.64
C LEU A 666 14.78 13.71 -39.09
N ALA A 667 15.18 12.46 -39.33
CA ALA A 667 15.04 11.76 -40.62
C ALA A 667 13.96 10.67 -40.54
N ILE A 668 13.56 10.13 -41.69
CA ILE A 668 12.64 9.00 -41.77
C ILE A 668 13.35 7.70 -41.41
N GLY A 669 12.70 6.92 -40.54
CA GLY A 669 13.16 5.60 -40.12
C GLY A 669 12.52 4.49 -40.94
N ASP A 670 12.08 3.44 -40.26
CA ASP A 670 11.45 2.27 -40.86
C ASP A 670 10.05 2.62 -41.42
N PRO A 671 9.57 1.90 -42.46
CA PRO A 671 8.24 2.12 -43.02
C PRO A 671 7.15 1.86 -41.98
N LEU A 672 6.15 2.74 -41.96
CA LEU A 672 4.97 2.57 -41.11
C LEU A 672 4.19 1.30 -41.52
N PRO A 673 3.75 0.44 -40.57
CA PRO A 673 2.93 -0.70 -40.91
C PRO A 673 1.58 -0.26 -41.49
N GLU A 674 1.08 -1.05 -42.43
CA GLU A 674 -0.33 -1.06 -42.82
C GLU A 674 -1.18 -1.48 -41.60
N LYS A 675 -2.42 -0.99 -41.50
CA LYS A 675 -3.27 -1.23 -40.32
C LYS A 675 -3.85 -2.65 -40.34
N GLN A 676 -3.05 -3.63 -39.96
CA GLN A 676 -3.47 -5.03 -39.86
C GLN A 676 -4.42 -5.21 -38.68
N THR A 677 -5.58 -5.83 -38.92
CA THR A 677 -6.54 -6.16 -37.86
C THR A 677 -6.10 -7.37 -37.04
N MET A 678 -6.24 -7.29 -35.71
CA MET A 678 -5.90 -8.33 -34.75
C MET A 678 -7.13 -9.08 -34.24
N LEU A 679 -8.25 -8.40 -34.04
CA LEU A 679 -9.54 -9.01 -33.73
C LEU A 679 -10.41 -9.06 -35.00
N PRO A 680 -11.04 -10.22 -35.32
CA PRO A 680 -11.86 -10.36 -36.53
C PRO A 680 -13.11 -9.46 -36.53
N GLU A 681 -13.59 -9.10 -37.71
CA GLU A 681 -14.91 -8.46 -37.88
C GLU A 681 -16.03 -9.39 -37.42
N LEU A 682 -17.17 -8.82 -37.02
CA LEU A 682 -18.29 -9.58 -36.47
C LEU A 682 -18.83 -10.63 -37.45
N GLU A 683 -19.04 -10.25 -38.72
CA GLU A 683 -19.49 -11.15 -39.79
C GLU A 683 -18.58 -12.38 -39.96
N THR A 684 -17.27 -12.20 -39.74
CA THR A 684 -16.28 -13.30 -39.81
C THR A 684 -16.35 -14.20 -38.58
N LEU A 685 -16.63 -13.63 -37.41
CA LEU A 685 -16.82 -14.39 -36.17
C LEU A 685 -18.11 -15.22 -36.23
N GLU A 686 -19.23 -14.62 -36.66
CA GLU A 686 -20.53 -15.30 -36.79
C GLU A 686 -20.44 -16.48 -37.76
N ALA A 687 -19.93 -16.27 -38.97
CA ALA A 687 -19.72 -17.34 -39.96
C ALA A 687 -18.80 -18.47 -39.43
N LYS A 688 -17.83 -18.15 -38.56
CA LYS A 688 -16.96 -19.15 -37.94
C LYS A 688 -17.61 -19.90 -36.77
N VAL A 689 -18.56 -19.29 -36.06
CA VAL A 689 -19.38 -19.99 -35.05
C VAL A 689 -20.34 -20.97 -35.73
N GLU A 690 -20.87 -20.64 -36.92
CA GLU A 690 -21.67 -21.54 -37.74
C GLU A 690 -20.84 -22.72 -38.28
N ASP A 691 -19.68 -22.46 -38.88
CA ASP A 691 -18.71 -23.47 -39.36
C ASP A 691 -18.30 -24.48 -38.27
N LEU A 692 -18.09 -24.01 -37.03
CA LEU A 692 -17.70 -24.86 -35.90
C LEU A 692 -18.82 -25.75 -35.32
N GLY A 693 -20.00 -25.80 -35.95
CA GLY A 693 -20.89 -26.97 -35.81
C GLY A 693 -21.53 -27.16 -34.44
N CYS A 694 -21.90 -26.08 -33.76
CA CYS A 694 -22.79 -26.08 -32.59
C CYS A 694 -22.35 -26.89 -31.35
N TRP A 695 -21.46 -26.31 -30.54
CA TRP A 695 -21.61 -26.43 -29.06
C TRP A 695 -22.81 -25.58 -28.56
N VAL A 696 -23.14 -24.51 -29.30
CA VAL A 696 -24.08 -23.44 -28.93
C VAL A 696 -25.55 -23.88 -28.85
N ALA A 697 -26.01 -24.78 -29.72
CA ALA A 697 -27.43 -25.13 -29.89
C ALA A 697 -28.12 -25.84 -28.70
N ARG A 698 -27.41 -26.07 -27.58
CA ARG A 698 -28.00 -26.58 -26.33
C ARG A 698 -28.12 -25.55 -25.21
N GLN A 699 -27.36 -24.45 -25.24
CA GLN A 699 -27.38 -23.44 -24.16
C GLN A 699 -28.33 -22.26 -24.45
N ASN A 700 -28.77 -22.07 -25.71
CA ASN A 700 -29.64 -20.94 -26.08
C ASN A 700 -31.10 -21.09 -25.60
N ALA A 701 -31.44 -22.14 -24.84
CA ALA A 701 -32.70 -22.24 -24.10
C ALA A 701 -32.60 -21.46 -22.77
N GLY A 702 -32.18 -20.19 -22.85
CA GLY A 702 -31.87 -19.37 -21.69
C GLY A 702 -33.11 -19.06 -20.85
N ILE A 703 -32.92 -19.02 -19.53
CA ILE A 703 -33.98 -18.60 -18.60
C ILE A 703 -33.95 -17.07 -18.54
N PRO A 704 -35.08 -16.37 -18.81
CA PRO A 704 -35.15 -14.92 -18.65
C PRO A 704 -35.04 -14.54 -17.16
N PRO A 705 -34.42 -13.40 -16.82
CA PRO A 705 -34.13 -13.05 -15.44
C PRO A 705 -35.40 -12.91 -14.58
N GLU A 706 -35.43 -13.57 -13.43
CA GLU A 706 -36.52 -13.46 -12.46
C GLU A 706 -36.47 -12.07 -11.78
N GLY A 707 -37.53 -11.27 -11.98
CA GLY A 707 -37.69 -10.00 -11.26
C GLY A 707 -37.93 -10.21 -9.75
N PRO A 708 -37.66 -9.19 -8.90
CA PRO A 708 -37.57 -9.33 -7.44
C PRO A 708 -38.91 -9.59 -6.69
N ASN A 709 -39.95 -10.09 -7.36
CA ASN A 709 -41.25 -10.44 -6.78
C ASN A 709 -41.77 -11.81 -7.30
N GLY A 710 -41.18 -12.90 -6.80
CA GLY A 710 -41.48 -14.30 -7.19
C GLY A 710 -42.27 -15.14 -6.16
N GLY A 711 -43.15 -14.53 -5.36
CA GLY A 711 -43.80 -15.19 -4.22
C GLY A 711 -44.89 -16.21 -4.57
N SER A 712 -44.56 -17.51 -4.46
CA SER A 712 -45.46 -18.66 -4.23
C SER A 712 -46.82 -18.72 -4.99
N GLY A 713 -46.91 -19.54 -6.04
CA GLY A 713 -48.14 -19.72 -6.84
C GLY A 713 -48.43 -21.15 -7.32
N LEU A 714 -48.71 -22.08 -6.42
CA LEU A 714 -49.15 -23.44 -6.79
C LEU A 714 -50.56 -23.42 -7.40
N GLN A 715 -50.71 -23.75 -8.69
CA GLN A 715 -52.02 -24.12 -9.26
C GLN A 715 -51.91 -25.05 -10.48
N ASN A 716 -52.70 -26.12 -10.47
CA ASN A 716 -52.75 -27.10 -11.57
C ASN A 716 -53.70 -26.62 -12.69
N GLY A 717 -53.20 -26.54 -13.92
CA GLY A 717 -54.01 -26.26 -15.13
C GLY A 717 -53.65 -27.20 -16.28
N LYS A 718 -54.64 -27.95 -16.79
CA LYS A 718 -54.47 -28.79 -17.99
C LYS A 718 -54.79 -27.96 -19.24
N CYS A 719 -54.02 -28.09 -20.31
CA CYS A 719 -54.51 -28.67 -21.59
C CYS A 719 -53.49 -28.55 -22.74
N ASN A 720 -53.56 -29.53 -23.62
CA ASN A 720 -53.01 -29.63 -24.97
C ASN A 720 -54.11 -30.40 -25.78
N PRO A 721 -54.19 -30.42 -27.13
CA PRO A 721 -53.35 -29.75 -28.12
C PRO A 721 -54.11 -29.04 -29.26
N SER A 722 -53.36 -28.44 -30.19
CA SER A 722 -53.79 -28.30 -31.59
C SER A 722 -52.60 -28.21 -32.56
N GLN A 723 -52.46 -29.22 -33.43
CA GLN A 723 -51.70 -29.17 -34.69
C GLN A 723 -52.66 -29.38 -35.86
N PRO A 724 -52.36 -28.78 -37.02
CA PRO A 724 -52.02 -29.54 -38.23
C PRO A 724 -50.75 -28.98 -38.92
N ASN A 725 -50.08 -29.60 -39.90
CA ASN A 725 -50.19 -30.91 -40.56
C ASN A 725 -48.87 -31.20 -41.28
N ASN A 726 -48.41 -32.46 -41.37
CA ASN A 726 -47.66 -32.96 -42.54
C ASN A 726 -47.68 -34.52 -42.58
N PRO A 727 -47.79 -35.20 -43.75
CA PRO A 727 -48.05 -36.65 -43.81
C PRO A 727 -46.87 -37.53 -44.28
N ASN A 728 -47.01 -38.85 -44.03
CA ASN A 728 -46.37 -40.00 -44.71
C ASN A 728 -44.84 -40.26 -44.54
N GLU A 729 -44.34 -41.50 -44.36
CA GLU A 729 -45.00 -42.79 -44.05
C GLU A 729 -43.98 -43.88 -43.58
N GLY A 730 -44.44 -44.89 -42.81
CA GLY A 730 -43.75 -46.19 -42.55
C GLY A 730 -43.10 -46.37 -41.15
N HIS A 731 -43.59 -47.20 -40.22
CA HIS A 731 -43.56 -48.69 -40.10
C HIS A 731 -42.14 -49.30 -39.93
N VAL A 732 -41.82 -50.22 -38.98
CA VAL A 732 -42.63 -51.14 -38.13
C VAL A 732 -42.04 -51.27 -36.69
N ASP A 733 -42.85 -51.73 -35.72
CA ASP A 733 -42.60 -52.32 -34.38
C ASP A 733 -41.18 -52.86 -34.05
N ASN A 734 -40.71 -52.92 -32.78
CA ASN A 734 -41.42 -53.50 -31.62
C ASN A 734 -40.86 -53.11 -30.23
N SER A 735 -41.58 -53.50 -29.16
CA SER A 735 -41.32 -53.22 -27.72
C SER A 735 -40.71 -54.45 -26.98
N PRO A 736 -40.59 -54.57 -25.61
CA PRO A 736 -40.91 -53.64 -24.51
C PRO A 736 -39.96 -53.60 -23.25
N THR A 737 -40.03 -52.51 -22.49
CA THR A 737 -39.96 -52.34 -21.00
C THR A 737 -39.13 -53.28 -20.07
N LYS A 738 -38.45 -52.70 -19.04
CA LYS A 738 -38.91 -52.72 -17.61
C LYS A 738 -38.03 -51.91 -16.63
N HIS A 739 -38.60 -51.61 -15.45
CA HIS A 739 -37.97 -50.89 -14.31
C HIS A 739 -37.05 -51.76 -13.43
N TYR A 740 -36.15 -51.14 -12.64
CA TYR A 740 -36.08 -51.17 -11.15
C TYR A 740 -34.82 -50.35 -10.72
N GLN A 741 -34.92 -49.17 -10.07
CA GLN A 741 -35.16 -48.86 -8.65
C GLN A 741 -34.05 -49.24 -7.62
N ASN A 742 -33.67 -48.24 -6.80
CA ASN A 742 -33.14 -48.32 -5.42
C ASN A 742 -31.67 -48.73 -5.12
N GLY A 743 -30.77 -47.76 -5.35
CA GLY A 743 -29.80 -47.14 -4.41
C GLY A 743 -29.29 -47.76 -3.09
N ARG A 744 -28.08 -47.32 -2.68
CA ARG A 744 -27.60 -47.07 -1.30
C ARG A 744 -26.27 -46.27 -1.30
N LYS A 745 -25.84 -45.76 -0.13
CA LYS A 745 -24.75 -44.78 0.03
C LYS A 745 -23.37 -45.42 0.29
N THR A 746 -22.29 -44.83 -0.27
CA THR A 746 -20.93 -44.60 0.30
C THR A 746 -20.09 -45.79 0.84
N PRO A 747 -18.72 -45.74 0.94
CA PRO A 747 -17.87 -44.53 1.02
C PRO A 747 -16.51 -44.52 0.26
N GLN A 748 -15.84 -43.36 0.34
CA GLN A 748 -14.39 -43.10 0.34
C GLN A 748 -13.45 -43.70 -0.75
N LYS A 749 -12.70 -42.80 -1.40
CA LYS A 749 -11.41 -43.08 -2.10
C LYS A 749 -10.35 -42.06 -1.67
N LYS A 750 -9.13 -42.52 -1.42
CA LYS A 750 -7.86 -41.75 -1.49
C LYS A 750 -6.71 -42.75 -1.80
N PRO A 751 -5.50 -42.29 -2.22
CA PRO A 751 -5.07 -42.61 -3.59
C PRO A 751 -3.90 -43.59 -3.68
N ILE A 752 -3.68 -44.08 -4.90
CA ILE A 752 -2.44 -44.72 -5.37
C ILE A 752 -1.97 -43.90 -6.58
N GLY A 753 -0.66 -43.72 -6.75
CA GLY A 753 -0.08 -42.92 -7.84
C GLY A 753 1.07 -43.64 -8.55
N ALA A 754 1.75 -42.88 -9.41
CA ALA A 754 3.02 -43.20 -10.10
C ALA A 754 3.09 -44.51 -10.91
N ALA A 755 3.24 -44.36 -12.22
CA ALA A 755 3.81 -45.37 -13.11
C ALA A 755 4.78 -44.67 -14.08
N GLU A 756 6.06 -45.06 -14.05
CA GLU A 756 7.06 -44.64 -15.05
C GLU A 756 7.25 -45.71 -16.14
N SER A 757 7.94 -45.34 -17.21
CA SER A 757 8.14 -46.11 -18.44
C SER A 757 9.38 -47.03 -18.40
N ALA A 758 9.46 -47.97 -19.36
CA ALA A 758 10.63 -48.82 -19.57
C ALA A 758 10.69 -49.40 -21.01
N VAL A 759 11.86 -49.97 -21.36
CA VAL A 759 12.16 -50.84 -22.54
C VAL A 759 12.24 -50.11 -23.90
N PHE A 760 13.31 -50.17 -24.72
CA PHE A 760 14.73 -50.66 -24.67
C PHE A 760 15.49 -49.90 -25.81
N GLY A 761 16.81 -49.91 -26.07
CA GLY A 761 18.09 -50.48 -25.59
C GLY A 761 19.21 -49.64 -26.28
N GLU A 762 20.45 -50.02 -26.64
CA GLU A 762 21.51 -51.03 -26.38
C GLU A 762 22.76 -50.52 -27.20
N THR A 763 24.01 -51.03 -27.26
CA THR A 763 24.69 -52.26 -26.81
C THR A 763 26.21 -52.01 -26.69
N ARG A 764 26.85 -52.34 -25.55
CA ARG A 764 28.28 -52.78 -25.39
C ARG A 764 29.43 -51.82 -25.86
N VAL A 765 30.72 -51.96 -25.50
CA VAL A 765 31.54 -52.95 -24.75
C VAL A 765 32.58 -52.23 -23.84
N GLY A 766 32.77 -52.68 -22.58
CA GLY A 766 34.02 -52.55 -21.78
C GLY A 766 34.44 -51.14 -21.29
N SER A 767 35.32 -50.97 -20.30
CA SER A 767 36.00 -51.87 -19.31
C SER A 767 36.78 -50.98 -18.31
N ASP A 768 37.31 -51.36 -17.14
CA ASP A 768 37.53 -52.66 -16.48
C ASP A 768 37.62 -52.46 -14.92
N ARG A 769 37.69 -53.57 -14.16
CA ARG A 769 38.21 -53.73 -12.77
C ARG A 769 37.64 -52.95 -11.57
N SER A 770 36.99 -53.73 -10.70
CA SER A 770 36.88 -53.58 -9.24
C SER A 770 38.19 -53.86 -8.47
N ALA A 771 38.38 -53.27 -7.27
CA ALA A 771 38.79 -53.95 -6.02
C ALA A 771 38.96 -52.93 -4.85
N THR A 772 38.13 -52.93 -3.80
CA THR A 772 38.29 -53.61 -2.47
C THR A 772 39.45 -53.18 -1.55
N GLU A 773 39.06 -52.55 -0.42
CA GLU A 773 39.50 -52.83 0.97
C GLU A 773 40.82 -52.32 1.63
N GLN A 774 40.67 -52.10 2.96
CA GLN A 774 41.63 -52.24 4.07
C GLN A 774 42.58 -51.09 4.54
N PRO A 775 43.03 -51.10 5.83
CA PRO A 775 43.25 -49.87 6.62
C PRO A 775 44.55 -49.80 7.47
N SER A 776 44.77 -48.71 8.23
CA SER A 776 45.45 -48.66 9.55
C SER A 776 45.62 -47.21 10.06
N ILE A 777 46.12 -46.88 11.27
CA ILE A 777 45.82 -47.24 12.68
C ILE A 777 46.93 -46.61 13.59
N LYS A 778 46.62 -46.27 14.86
CA LYS A 778 47.49 -45.70 15.95
C LYS A 778 47.62 -44.15 15.95
N LYS A 779 47.70 -43.44 17.09
CA LYS A 779 47.73 -43.78 18.55
C LYS A 779 46.92 -42.72 19.32
N GLY A 780 46.04 -43.06 20.26
CA GLY A 780 46.31 -42.97 21.72
C GLY A 780 45.61 -41.74 22.37
N LEU A 781 45.30 -41.66 23.67
CA LEU A 781 45.42 -42.62 24.77
C LEU A 781 44.51 -42.23 25.98
N LYS A 782 43.84 -43.20 26.65
CA LYS A 782 43.17 -43.14 27.99
C LYS A 782 41.98 -42.14 28.17
N ARG A 783 40.73 -42.57 28.46
CA ARG A 783 40.12 -43.13 29.71
C ARG A 783 39.86 -42.06 30.81
N ARG A 784 38.73 -42.03 31.57
CA ARG A 784 37.60 -42.99 31.75
C ARG A 784 36.39 -42.36 32.54
N ARG A 785 35.13 -42.62 32.11
CA ARG A 785 33.90 -43.08 32.88
C ARG A 785 33.39 -42.27 34.12
N ARG A 786 32.11 -42.31 34.58
CA ARG A 786 30.84 -42.98 34.14
C ARG A 786 29.56 -42.39 34.80
N ARG A 787 28.41 -42.51 34.10
CA ARG A 787 27.01 -42.78 34.55
C ARG A 787 26.47 -42.26 35.92
N ALA A 788 25.56 -41.29 35.83
CA ALA A 788 24.10 -41.41 36.07
C ALA A 788 23.50 -42.21 37.25
N THR A 789 22.69 -41.52 38.08
CA THR A 789 21.52 -42.00 38.87
C THR A 789 20.55 -40.84 39.18
N GLN A 790 19.25 -41.10 39.18
CA GLN A 790 18.20 -40.41 39.99
C GLN A 790 17.98 -41.23 41.29
N PRO A 791 17.32 -40.76 42.39
CA PRO A 791 16.14 -39.85 42.41
C PRO A 791 16.03 -38.82 43.56
N THR A 792 14.89 -38.10 43.55
CA THR A 792 14.10 -37.39 44.60
C THR A 792 14.69 -37.05 45.98
N VAL A 793 14.49 -35.79 46.44
CA VAL A 793 13.91 -35.34 47.74
C VAL A 793 14.17 -33.82 47.96
N GLN A 794 13.18 -33.08 48.49
CA GLN A 794 13.36 -31.70 49.04
C GLN A 794 13.61 -31.76 50.57
N PRO A 795 14.27 -30.74 51.16
CA PRO A 795 13.45 -29.72 51.84
C PRO A 795 13.97 -28.27 51.66
N SER A 796 13.13 -27.34 52.11
CA SER A 796 13.27 -25.87 52.12
C SER A 796 14.40 -25.31 52.99
N VAL A 797 14.85 -24.07 52.70
CA VAL A 797 14.78 -22.89 53.60
C VAL A 797 15.24 -21.60 52.87
N GLN A 798 14.49 -20.50 53.04
CA GLN A 798 14.85 -19.10 52.71
C GLN A 798 15.31 -18.38 54.01
N PRO A 799 16.03 -17.23 54.01
CA PRO A 799 15.97 -16.08 53.07
C PRO A 799 17.39 -15.66 52.58
N SER A 800 17.71 -14.47 52.03
CA SER A 800 17.04 -13.14 51.98
C SER A 800 17.48 -12.28 50.78
N ASN A 801 16.66 -11.27 50.43
CA ASN A 801 17.04 -10.15 49.54
C ASN A 801 17.88 -9.10 50.30
N PRO A 802 18.54 -8.14 49.61
CA PRO A 802 17.92 -6.81 49.51
C PRO A 802 18.06 -6.12 48.13
N GLU A 803 17.48 -4.92 48.03
CA GLU A 803 17.25 -4.14 46.80
C GLU A 803 18.49 -3.41 46.24
N SER A 804 18.44 -3.04 44.95
CA SER A 804 18.84 -1.69 44.48
C SER A 804 18.21 -1.34 43.13
N GLU A 805 18.29 -0.06 42.75
CA GLU A 805 17.53 0.60 41.68
C GLU A 805 17.97 0.29 40.23
N SER A 806 17.29 0.94 39.28
CA SER A 806 17.45 0.80 37.84
C SER A 806 18.77 1.31 37.28
N ASP A 807 19.40 0.49 36.43
CA ASP A 807 20.25 0.94 35.33
C ASP A 807 19.68 0.39 34.02
N VAL A 808 19.19 1.26 33.13
CA VAL A 808 18.90 0.87 31.74
C VAL A 808 20.24 0.81 31.02
N ASP A 809 20.88 -0.35 31.08
CA ASP A 809 22.28 -0.56 30.67
C ASP A 809 22.61 0.14 29.32
N PRO A 810 23.41 1.22 29.35
CA PRO A 810 23.80 1.91 28.13
C PRO A 810 24.66 1.04 27.22
N LEU A 811 25.26 -0.05 27.73
CA LEU A 811 25.93 -1.07 26.94
C LEU A 811 24.91 -1.94 26.20
N ALA A 812 23.78 -2.31 26.80
CA ALA A 812 22.67 -3.02 26.16
C ALA A 812 22.01 -2.17 25.06
N GLU A 813 21.76 -0.88 25.29
CA GLU A 813 21.19 -0.01 24.25
C GLU A 813 22.19 0.23 23.10
N ARG A 814 23.48 0.41 23.42
CA ARG A 814 24.56 0.46 22.41
C ARG A 814 24.74 -0.88 21.70
N LYS A 815 24.50 -2.00 22.37
CA LYS A 815 24.54 -3.36 21.82
C LYS A 815 23.39 -3.55 20.83
N ALA A 816 22.15 -3.20 21.19
CA ALA A 816 21.03 -3.21 20.24
C ALA A 816 21.28 -2.29 19.03
N ARG A 817 21.75 -1.05 19.24
CA ARG A 817 22.14 -0.12 18.15
C ARG A 817 23.37 -0.56 17.33
N ARG A 818 24.17 -1.51 17.84
CA ARG A 818 25.30 -2.15 17.15
C ARG A 818 24.84 -3.40 16.41
N GLU A 819 23.92 -4.18 16.98
CA GLU A 819 23.35 -5.40 16.42
C GLU A 819 22.41 -5.09 15.27
N GLY A 820 21.59 -4.02 15.36
CA GLY A 820 20.86 -3.48 14.20
C GLY A 820 21.79 -3.10 13.04
N ARG A 821 22.87 -2.36 13.32
CA ARG A 821 23.91 -2.05 12.31
C ARG A 821 24.68 -3.27 11.80
N ILE A 822 24.76 -4.34 12.57
CA ILE A 822 25.33 -5.62 12.12
C ILE A 822 24.33 -6.32 11.19
N LEU A 823 23.03 -6.28 11.46
CA LEU A 823 22.00 -6.82 10.56
C LEU A 823 21.91 -6.02 9.26
N ASP A 824 21.87 -4.68 9.30
CA ASP A 824 21.95 -3.82 8.11
C ASP A 824 23.20 -4.13 7.26
N ALA A 825 24.34 -4.35 7.93
CA ALA A 825 25.58 -4.73 7.27
C ALA A 825 25.55 -6.17 6.73
N LEU A 826 24.93 -7.13 7.42
CA LEU A 826 24.82 -8.53 6.98
C LEU A 826 23.88 -8.67 5.77
N ASP A 827 22.75 -7.97 5.76
CA ASP A 827 21.88 -7.90 4.57
C ASP A 827 22.62 -7.25 3.41
N ALA A 828 23.32 -6.13 3.66
CA ALA A 828 24.15 -5.50 2.63
C ALA A 828 25.28 -6.42 2.15
N MET A 829 25.92 -7.21 3.01
CA MET A 829 26.90 -8.23 2.63
C MET A 829 26.26 -9.32 1.77
N TYR A 830 25.10 -9.85 2.17
CA TYR A 830 24.38 -10.89 1.45
C TYR A 830 23.93 -10.44 0.05
N PHE A 831 23.29 -9.27 -0.08
CA PHE A 831 22.87 -8.74 -1.37
C PHE A 831 24.03 -8.34 -2.30
N ASN A 832 25.23 -8.10 -1.75
CA ASN A 832 26.43 -7.76 -2.51
C ASN A 832 27.45 -8.93 -2.60
N HIS A 833 27.10 -10.14 -2.17
CA HIS A 833 28.01 -11.30 -2.17
C HIS A 833 28.27 -11.81 -3.59
N GLU A 834 29.54 -12.00 -3.93
CA GLU A 834 30.01 -12.43 -5.26
C GLU A 834 29.33 -13.70 -5.80
N ASP A 835 29.05 -14.69 -4.94
CA ASP A 835 28.38 -15.95 -5.33
C ASP A 835 27.03 -15.73 -6.03
N ARG A 836 26.34 -14.60 -5.75
CA ARG A 836 25.06 -14.28 -6.40
C ARG A 836 25.20 -14.00 -7.90
N TYR A 837 26.41 -13.81 -8.41
CA TYR A 837 26.69 -13.87 -9.85
C TYR A 837 26.34 -15.24 -10.45
N HIS A 838 26.56 -16.33 -9.72
CA HIS A 838 26.26 -17.68 -10.18
C HIS A 838 24.77 -18.02 -10.09
N GLU A 839 23.96 -17.25 -9.36
CA GLU A 839 22.48 -17.34 -9.39
C GLU A 839 21.87 -16.78 -10.68
N LEU A 840 22.59 -15.93 -11.42
CA LEU A 840 22.06 -15.28 -12.62
C LEU A 840 21.83 -16.26 -13.79
N PRO A 841 20.85 -15.97 -14.69
CA PRO A 841 20.69 -16.68 -15.95
C PRO A 841 21.98 -16.70 -16.78
N GLU A 842 22.27 -17.83 -17.42
CA GLU A 842 23.52 -18.03 -18.18
C GLU A 842 23.74 -16.98 -19.28
N GLY A 843 22.67 -16.46 -19.89
CA GLY A 843 22.75 -15.36 -20.85
C GLY A 843 23.33 -14.07 -20.23
N GLU A 844 22.84 -13.67 -19.06
CA GLU A 844 23.30 -12.49 -18.33
C GLU A 844 24.74 -12.69 -17.82
N ARG A 845 25.04 -13.88 -17.26
CA ARG A 845 26.40 -14.25 -16.82
C ARG A 845 27.41 -14.10 -17.97
N LYS A 846 27.05 -14.59 -19.16
CA LYS A 846 27.87 -14.52 -20.37
C LYS A 846 28.08 -13.08 -20.85
N ILE A 847 27.05 -12.23 -20.82
CA ILE A 847 27.17 -10.83 -21.27
C ILE A 847 28.04 -10.00 -20.32
N ILE A 848 27.84 -10.10 -19.00
CA ILE A 848 28.65 -9.37 -18.02
C ILE A 848 30.12 -9.84 -18.07
N ARG A 849 30.36 -11.13 -18.31
CA ARG A 849 31.70 -11.70 -18.50
C ARG A 849 32.37 -11.23 -19.78
N ALA A 850 31.64 -11.15 -20.89
CA ALA A 850 32.14 -10.57 -22.13
C ALA A 850 32.53 -9.10 -21.92
N TRP A 851 31.71 -8.32 -21.21
CA TRP A 851 32.09 -6.94 -20.86
C TRP A 851 33.40 -6.87 -20.06
N VAL A 852 33.57 -7.72 -19.02
CA VAL A 852 34.82 -7.78 -18.24
C VAL A 852 36.03 -8.17 -19.11
N SER A 853 35.87 -9.16 -19.99
CA SER A 853 36.89 -9.59 -20.96
C SER A 853 37.30 -8.46 -21.91
N ASP A 854 36.32 -7.70 -22.40
CA ASP A 854 36.49 -6.85 -23.58
C ASP A 854 36.69 -5.36 -23.21
N ASN A 855 36.45 -4.96 -21.94
CA ASN A 855 36.56 -3.56 -21.48
C ASN A 855 37.48 -3.34 -20.27
N ALA A 856 37.90 -4.39 -19.54
CA ALA A 856 38.81 -4.27 -18.39
C ALA A 856 40.18 -4.88 -18.68
N ALA A 857 41.25 -4.19 -18.25
CA ALA A 857 42.62 -4.70 -18.23
C ALA A 857 43.22 -4.58 -16.83
N PRO A 858 44.15 -5.48 -16.43
CA PRO A 858 44.97 -5.28 -15.25
C PRO A 858 45.81 -4.01 -15.37
N ARG A 859 45.71 -3.09 -14.39
CA ARG A 859 46.53 -1.88 -14.33
C ARG A 859 47.23 -1.77 -12.97
N ASN A 860 48.54 -1.52 -12.98
CA ASN A 860 49.31 -1.27 -11.76
C ASN A 860 49.12 0.18 -11.26
N VAL A 861 47.88 0.55 -10.95
CA VAL A 861 47.51 1.86 -10.40
C VAL A 861 47.67 1.89 -8.88
N THR A 862 47.98 3.08 -8.34
CA THR A 862 48.17 3.32 -6.90
C THR A 862 46.88 3.26 -6.08
N ARG A 863 45.71 3.40 -6.72
CA ARG A 863 44.40 3.25 -6.09
C ARG A 863 43.56 2.23 -6.89
N PRO A 864 43.20 1.07 -6.30
CA PRO A 864 42.22 0.15 -6.90
C PRO A 864 40.85 0.82 -7.06
N ARG A 865 40.10 0.43 -8.10
CA ARG A 865 38.71 0.86 -8.33
C ARG A 865 37.75 0.00 -7.52
N ASP A 866 36.73 0.63 -6.96
CA ASP A 866 35.70 -0.03 -6.17
C ASP A 866 34.73 -0.81 -7.10
N SER A 867 34.30 -2.00 -6.71
CA SER A 867 33.34 -2.83 -7.47
C SER A 867 32.03 -2.09 -7.73
N TYR A 868 31.61 -1.19 -6.84
CA TYR A 868 30.47 -0.30 -7.04
C TYR A 868 30.74 0.76 -8.12
N GLU A 869 31.96 1.31 -8.24
CA GLU A 869 32.33 2.17 -9.37
C GLU A 869 32.29 1.37 -10.69
N LEU A 870 32.88 0.16 -10.69
CA LEU A 870 32.95 -0.72 -11.86
C LEU A 870 31.56 -1.20 -12.31
N LYS A 871 30.62 -1.42 -11.36
CA LYS A 871 29.19 -1.66 -11.62
C LYS A 871 28.60 -0.57 -12.51
N HIS A 872 28.74 0.70 -12.10
CA HIS A 872 28.20 1.85 -12.83
C HIS A 872 28.86 2.05 -14.20
N VAL A 873 30.12 1.65 -14.39
CA VAL A 873 30.75 1.63 -15.72
C VAL A 873 30.17 0.50 -16.58
N ALA A 874 30.00 -0.71 -16.04
CA ALA A 874 29.41 -1.83 -16.78
C ALA A 874 27.98 -1.52 -17.25
N GLU A 875 27.14 -0.92 -16.39
CA GLU A 875 25.76 -0.51 -16.74
C GLU A 875 25.70 0.51 -17.88
N GLN A 876 26.65 1.45 -17.90
CA GLN A 876 26.74 2.47 -18.94
C GLN A 876 27.04 1.89 -20.34
N PHE A 877 27.75 0.77 -20.39
CA PHE A 877 28.16 0.10 -21.62
C PHE A 877 27.17 -0.98 -22.07
N LEU A 878 26.62 -1.72 -21.10
CA LEU A 878 25.70 -2.83 -21.35
C LEU A 878 24.25 -2.38 -21.58
N GLY A 879 23.88 -1.17 -21.13
CA GLY A 879 22.53 -0.62 -21.31
C GLY A 879 21.44 -1.29 -20.45
N PHE A 880 21.81 -2.24 -19.59
CA PHE A 880 20.95 -2.87 -18.59
C PHE A 880 21.61 -2.89 -17.20
N TYR A 881 20.83 -3.19 -16.17
CA TYR A 881 21.27 -3.17 -14.78
C TYR A 881 22.26 -4.30 -14.47
N VAL A 882 23.36 -3.96 -13.79
CA VAL A 882 24.39 -4.90 -13.32
C VAL A 882 24.42 -4.79 -11.80
N SER A 883 24.29 -5.89 -11.06
CA SER A 883 24.39 -5.83 -9.59
C SER A 883 25.86 -5.77 -9.14
N ASN A 884 26.14 -5.17 -7.99
CA ASN A 884 27.50 -5.09 -7.42
C ASN A 884 28.04 -6.50 -7.10
N ALA A 885 27.17 -7.43 -6.69
CA ALA A 885 27.48 -8.86 -6.62
C ALA A 885 27.90 -9.44 -7.99
N SER A 886 27.12 -9.16 -9.05
CA SER A 886 27.38 -9.72 -10.38
C SER A 886 28.69 -9.23 -11.01
N ILE A 887 29.07 -7.97 -10.80
CA ILE A 887 30.34 -7.47 -11.34
C ILE A 887 31.55 -8.01 -10.56
N LYS A 888 31.44 -8.21 -9.23
CA LYS A 888 32.46 -8.92 -8.45
C LYS A 888 32.65 -10.35 -8.96
N GLY A 889 31.57 -11.13 -9.04
CA GLY A 889 31.64 -12.53 -9.48
C GLY A 889 32.14 -12.67 -10.92
N ALA A 890 31.76 -11.77 -11.82
CA ALA A 890 32.29 -11.73 -13.18
C ALA A 890 33.79 -11.39 -13.23
N LEU A 891 34.28 -10.47 -12.39
CA LEU A 891 35.71 -10.17 -12.26
C LEU A 891 36.49 -11.36 -11.68
N LEU A 892 35.97 -12.01 -10.64
CA LEU A 892 36.59 -13.18 -10.01
C LEU A 892 36.62 -14.39 -10.96
N GLU A 893 35.54 -14.70 -11.68
CA GLU A 893 35.53 -15.80 -12.67
C GLU A 893 36.38 -15.47 -13.91
N ALA A 894 36.56 -14.19 -14.24
CA ALA A 894 37.54 -13.74 -15.24
C ALA A 894 39.00 -13.76 -14.72
N GLY A 895 39.25 -14.17 -13.48
CA GLY A 895 40.59 -14.34 -12.90
C GLY A 895 41.23 -13.07 -12.32
N TYR A 896 40.45 -12.02 -12.06
CA TYR A 896 40.95 -10.80 -11.42
C TYR A 896 41.02 -10.94 -9.90
N GLU A 897 42.23 -10.87 -9.33
CA GLU A 897 42.42 -10.83 -7.88
C GLU A 897 42.01 -9.45 -7.30
N PRO A 898 41.20 -9.41 -6.23
CA PRO A 898 40.87 -8.17 -5.54
C PRO A 898 42.07 -7.68 -4.72
N ALA A 899 42.55 -6.47 -5.02
CA ALA A 899 43.64 -5.81 -4.30
C ALA A 899 43.24 -5.35 -2.88
N TRP A 900 41.95 -5.27 -2.59
CA TRP A 900 41.36 -5.42 -1.26
C TRP A 900 39.97 -6.03 -1.38
N SER A 901 39.57 -6.87 -0.43
CA SER A 901 38.18 -7.33 -0.30
C SER A 901 37.55 -6.70 0.93
N GLY A 902 36.31 -6.24 0.81
CA GLY A 902 35.53 -5.63 1.88
C GLY A 902 34.11 -6.21 1.94
N PRO A 903 33.38 -5.97 3.04
CA PRO A 903 32.08 -6.63 3.26
C PRO A 903 31.04 -6.37 2.17
N ILE A 904 30.99 -5.14 1.64
CA ILE A 904 30.00 -4.70 0.67
C ILE A 904 30.64 -4.52 -0.72
N ASN A 905 31.88 -4.01 -0.80
CA ASN A 905 32.60 -3.72 -2.04
C ASN A 905 33.95 -4.45 -2.09
N MET A 906 34.49 -4.62 -3.30
CA MET A 906 35.86 -5.11 -3.54
C MET A 906 36.66 -4.09 -4.35
N GLY A 907 37.95 -3.94 -4.07
CA GLY A 907 38.85 -3.08 -4.82
C GLY A 907 39.70 -3.83 -5.84
N PHE A 908 39.48 -3.61 -7.13
CA PHE A 908 40.22 -4.28 -8.21
C PHE A 908 41.27 -3.36 -8.86
N ARG A 909 42.44 -3.91 -9.20
CA ARG A 909 43.50 -3.22 -9.96
C ARG A 909 43.21 -3.28 -11.47
N VAL A 910 42.09 -2.71 -11.87
CA VAL A 910 41.62 -2.69 -13.25
C VAL A 910 41.41 -1.27 -13.76
N GLY A 911 41.52 -1.11 -15.07
CA GLY A 911 41.13 0.09 -15.78
C GLY A 911 40.85 -0.21 -17.25
N PRO A 912 40.54 0.81 -18.07
CA PRO A 912 40.12 0.62 -19.46
C PRO A 912 41.15 -0.13 -20.30
N LEU A 913 40.68 -1.02 -21.18
CA LEU A 913 41.47 -1.63 -22.24
C LEU A 913 41.86 -0.55 -23.29
N PRO A 914 42.97 -0.71 -24.03
CA PRO A 914 43.32 0.21 -25.11
C PRO A 914 42.24 0.22 -26.20
N GLY A 915 41.44 1.29 -26.24
CA GLY A 915 40.33 1.46 -27.18
C GLY A 915 38.91 1.36 -26.59
N SER A 916 38.73 1.11 -25.28
CA SER A 916 37.41 1.15 -24.64
C SER A 916 37.02 2.59 -24.24
N ASP A 917 35.76 2.98 -24.47
CA ASP A 917 35.28 4.38 -24.38
C ASP A 917 35.18 5.00 -22.95
N TRP A 918 35.63 4.31 -21.89
CA TRP A 918 35.52 4.81 -20.51
C TRP A 918 36.81 5.44 -20.00
N GLU A 919 36.69 6.64 -19.40
CA GLU A 919 37.85 7.39 -18.89
C GLU A 919 38.40 6.82 -17.58
N ASP A 920 39.73 6.83 -17.42
CA ASP A 920 40.38 6.42 -16.17
C ASP A 920 40.33 7.51 -15.08
N LYS A 921 39.13 7.96 -14.72
CA LYS A 921 38.85 8.90 -13.61
C LYS A 921 38.01 8.22 -12.49
N PRO A 922 38.21 8.57 -11.21
CA PRO A 922 37.42 8.03 -10.10
C PRO A 922 36.05 8.73 -9.98
N TYR A 923 35.05 8.06 -9.41
CA TYR A 923 33.69 8.60 -9.31
C TYR A 923 33.54 9.52 -8.08
N GLY A 924 33.29 10.81 -8.31
CA GLY A 924 33.20 11.82 -7.24
C GLY A 924 31.84 11.85 -6.49
N PRO A 925 31.81 12.33 -5.24
CA PRO A 925 30.56 12.56 -4.52
C PRO A 925 29.74 13.66 -5.22
N ARG A 926 28.42 13.43 -5.38
CA ARG A 926 27.52 14.33 -6.11
C ARG A 926 27.33 15.67 -5.37
N THR A 927 27.88 16.75 -5.91
CA THR A 927 27.32 18.09 -5.70
C THR A 927 26.07 18.25 -6.57
N LEU A 928 25.04 18.92 -6.03
CA LEU A 928 23.81 19.21 -6.78
C LEU A 928 24.08 20.34 -7.79
N GLY A 929 24.09 19.99 -9.08
CA GLY A 929 24.25 20.88 -10.24
C GLY A 929 23.53 20.30 -11.46
N PRO A 930 23.15 21.12 -12.45
CA PRO A 930 22.11 20.75 -13.41
C PRO A 930 22.59 19.84 -14.56
N SER A 931 21.71 18.89 -14.91
CA SER A 931 21.53 18.28 -16.25
C SER A 931 22.78 17.80 -17.01
N LEU A 932 23.04 16.49 -16.96
CA LEU A 932 23.65 15.74 -18.06
C LEU A 932 22.81 14.51 -18.39
N LEU A 933 22.66 14.21 -19.68
CA LEU A 933 21.67 13.28 -20.22
C LEU A 933 22.31 11.96 -20.63
N TYR A 934 21.99 10.83 -19.98
CA TYR A 934 22.46 9.50 -20.41
C TYR A 934 21.63 8.91 -21.57
N THR A 935 22.24 8.09 -22.42
CA THR A 935 21.62 7.37 -23.57
C THR A 935 22.02 5.90 -23.49
N PRO A 936 21.16 4.96 -23.92
CA PRO A 936 21.64 3.63 -24.24
C PRO A 936 22.61 3.71 -25.44
N ALA A 937 23.74 3.01 -25.34
CA ALA A 937 24.52 2.61 -26.51
C ALA A 937 23.85 1.38 -27.14
N TYR A 938 24.01 1.21 -28.46
CA TYR A 938 23.51 0.04 -29.18
C TYR A 938 24.61 -1.01 -29.34
N ILE A 939 24.25 -2.30 -29.30
CA ILE A 939 25.18 -3.43 -29.38
C ILE A 939 25.61 -3.63 -30.83
N PRO A 940 26.92 -3.54 -31.18
CA PRO A 940 27.38 -3.90 -32.52
C PRO A 940 27.32 -5.42 -32.74
N GLU A 941 26.94 -5.84 -33.94
CA GLU A 941 26.84 -7.25 -34.32
C GLU A 941 28.23 -7.92 -34.38
N TYR A 942 28.34 -9.17 -33.92
CA TYR A 942 29.58 -9.96 -33.97
C TYR A 942 29.85 -10.52 -35.39
N PRO A 943 30.95 -10.14 -36.07
CA PRO A 943 31.41 -10.82 -37.28
C PRO A 943 32.28 -12.03 -36.88
N ALA A 944 31.81 -13.24 -37.16
CA ALA A 944 32.54 -14.45 -36.80
C ALA A 944 33.68 -14.78 -37.79
N SER A 945 34.95 -14.54 -37.43
CA SER A 945 36.08 -15.30 -37.98
C SER A 945 37.32 -15.30 -37.08
N ARG A 946 38.10 -16.39 -37.13
CA ARG A 946 39.37 -16.57 -36.41
C ARG A 946 40.54 -16.12 -37.28
N ALA A 947 41.54 -15.47 -36.68
CA ALA A 947 42.93 -15.62 -37.12
C ALA A 947 43.91 -15.56 -35.93
N ARG A 948 44.81 -16.53 -35.83
CA ARG A 948 45.98 -16.50 -34.92
C ARG A 948 47.12 -15.71 -35.58
N ARG A 949 47.91 -14.97 -34.80
CA ARG A 949 49.33 -15.32 -34.58
C ARG A 949 50.01 -14.50 -33.49
N GLN A 950 51.03 -15.09 -32.89
CA GLN A 950 51.98 -14.44 -32.00
C GLN A 950 53.01 -13.66 -32.83
N LYS A 951 53.34 -12.44 -32.43
CA LYS A 951 54.70 -12.11 -31.98
C LYS A 951 54.73 -10.78 -31.22
#